data_AF-A0A935D685-F1
#
_entry.id   AF-A0A935D685-F1
#
_cell.length_a   1.000
_cell.length_b   1.000
_cell.length_c   1.000
_cell.angle_alpha   90.00
_cell.angle_beta   90.00
_cell.angle_gamma   90.00
#
_symmetry.space_group_name_H-M   'P 1'
#
loop_
_entity.id
_entity.type
_entity.pdbx_description
1 polymer ?
#
loop_
_entity_poly.entity_id
_entity_poly.type
_entity_poly.pdbx_seq_one_letter_code
_entity_poly.pdbx_strand_id
1 'polypeptide(L)'
;MTPRALAALGVVAATALTTPALAVLADPSEAQANVDAARATEAMAFCRAPRRPLSARARELCPTARAVPDCAGFATACDAAQAKRPADSERPWHASLKKALGALAQGLVVLLAAAAFAALVYPIVQALRRRRRDASLADEPATSKLAPHAEVASSELPAVDDAESALRRADDLAQSGELNRALFMYLAASLAALDRRGAVRIARSRTNGEYVRACSETERRPALRELVREVDRAQFSGEPPTTDRVSRASGLARALVRVAPTTLAALAVVLLVGCGANGIARHADPGGDELFADLLTRQGLAVSTTGRALSNLAPLTASELDAAPVLVVDLDRTPLEPDAETRVVAWVESGGVLVLAGTTSQALSNAFGYRPGPAALDATGVTAIDGLLSPLEPPQLEDDDDEDVDLDTLVKRAHAAREAARRRFRGAVHGSGAVAVEGGEPIIVVAAAGDARDARVYAAAKPAGKGVVVALPDGELFTNVGLSRPGNPSVVAALFTELMARPAYPGGEGARVRQERAVRLARAGDGISPPGNPFSSLARAGLGLGMGHAFVACLLLFAAYGSRHARPRPAPPPARRAFSEHILATGAFYARLARPAHALAVFARFAELRLRRSLPRGATDIPSFLAARTRAAPAASEALWARALAVEQGAAPRGDELAVLRKLRASVAAALAPDVKTSAAAAPSKDPT
;
A
#
# COMPACT_ATOMS: atom_id res chain seq x y z
N MET A 1 15.08 50.96 8.26
CA MET A 1 16.36 50.80 8.98
C MET A 1 16.67 49.32 9.03
N THR A 2 17.82 48.95 8.48
CA THR A 2 18.20 47.60 8.00
C THR A 2 18.87 46.75 9.08
N PRO A 3 18.80 45.41 8.97
CA PRO A 3 19.51 44.50 9.86
C PRO A 3 20.94 44.30 9.36
N ARG A 4 21.90 44.92 10.03
CA ARG A 4 23.35 44.65 9.91
C ARG A 4 23.94 44.55 11.32
N ALA A 5 23.82 43.38 11.93
CA ALA A 5 24.57 43.02 13.13
C ALA A 5 24.43 41.51 13.37
N LEU A 6 25.18 40.69 12.62
CA LEU A 6 25.53 39.29 12.93
C LEU A 6 26.46 38.77 11.81
N ALA A 7 27.66 39.36 11.73
CA ALA A 7 28.74 38.85 10.88
C ALA A 7 30.07 39.37 11.44
N ALA A 8 30.58 38.72 12.49
CA ALA A 8 32.00 38.68 12.86
C ALA A 8 32.17 38.00 14.23
N LEU A 9 32.30 36.67 14.25
CA LEU A 9 33.02 35.96 15.30
C LEU A 9 33.34 34.53 14.83
N GLY A 10 34.63 34.30 14.56
CA GLY A 10 35.25 33.00 14.83
C GLY A 10 35.42 32.03 13.66
N VAL A 11 35.94 32.45 12.50
CA VAL A 11 36.65 31.53 11.60
C VAL A 11 38.08 31.35 12.13
N VAL A 12 38.25 30.39 13.03
CA VAL A 12 39.51 29.66 13.22
C VAL A 12 39.15 28.18 13.16
N ALA A 13 38.75 27.74 11.96
CA ALA A 13 38.69 26.33 11.66
C ALA A 13 40.14 25.87 11.47
N ALA A 14 40.62 25.09 12.45
CA ALA A 14 41.88 24.39 12.37
C ALA A 14 41.93 23.59 11.06
N THR A 15 42.76 24.04 10.13
CA THR A 15 43.31 23.17 9.08
C THR A 15 44.23 22.18 9.78
N ALA A 16 43.63 21.14 10.37
CA ALA A 16 44.33 19.90 10.60
C ALA A 16 44.70 19.36 9.22
N LEU A 17 45.94 19.63 8.81
CA LEU A 17 46.64 18.85 7.81
C LEU A 17 46.62 17.40 8.32
N THR A 18 45.59 16.65 7.95
CA THR A 18 45.62 15.19 8.01
C THR A 18 46.71 14.78 7.01
N THR A 19 47.93 14.63 7.49
CA THR A 19 48.89 13.74 6.84
C THR A 19 48.16 12.43 6.57
N PRO A 20 48.13 11.91 5.33
CA PRO A 20 47.60 10.58 5.10
C PRO A 20 48.41 9.67 6.01
N ALA A 21 47.74 9.10 7.02
CA ALA A 21 48.34 8.02 7.78
C ALA A 21 48.72 6.98 6.73
N LEU A 22 50.02 6.75 6.54
CA LEU A 22 50.49 5.58 5.83
C LEU A 22 49.73 4.42 6.45
N ALA A 23 48.82 3.81 5.67
CA ALA A 23 48.06 2.65 6.10
C ALA A 23 49.08 1.64 6.60
N VAL A 24 49.17 1.51 7.92
CA VAL A 24 50.00 0.49 8.56
C VAL A 24 49.42 -0.81 8.05
N LEU A 25 50.20 -1.53 7.24
CA LEU A 25 49.84 -2.85 6.76
C LEU A 25 49.40 -3.66 7.99
N ALA A 26 48.24 -4.31 7.87
CA ALA A 26 47.68 -5.14 8.91
C ALA A 26 48.76 -6.04 9.52
N ASP A 27 48.84 -6.09 10.86
CA ASP A 27 49.80 -6.91 11.59
C ASP A 27 49.11 -8.22 12.01
N PRO A 28 49.44 -9.35 11.35
CA PRO A 28 48.84 -10.64 11.70
C PRO A 28 49.15 -11.08 13.14
N SER A 29 50.23 -10.58 13.74
CA SER A 29 50.62 -10.93 15.10
C SER A 29 49.70 -10.28 16.15
N GLU A 30 49.13 -9.11 15.86
CA GLU A 30 48.17 -8.43 16.75
C GLU A 30 46.72 -8.89 16.54
N ALA A 31 46.42 -9.58 15.44
CA ALA A 31 45.05 -9.95 15.07
C ALA A 31 44.33 -10.79 16.13
N GLN A 32 45.04 -11.70 16.79
CA GLN A 32 44.47 -12.51 17.87
C GLN A 32 44.09 -11.64 19.07
N ALA A 33 45.00 -10.77 19.51
CA ALA A 33 44.75 -9.85 20.62
C ALA A 33 43.58 -8.89 20.32
N ASN A 34 43.45 -8.43 19.05
CA ASN A 34 42.34 -7.61 18.61
C ASN A 34 40.99 -8.33 18.70
N VAL A 35 40.93 -9.61 18.30
CA VAL A 35 39.72 -10.43 18.45
C VAL A 35 39.39 -10.70 19.92
N ASP A 36 40.38 -11.03 20.74
CA ASP A 36 40.15 -11.27 22.17
C ASP A 36 39.66 -10.01 22.90
N ALA A 37 40.21 -8.84 22.56
CA ALA A 37 39.72 -7.54 23.05
C ALA A 37 38.28 -7.26 22.58
N ALA A 38 37.95 -7.53 21.31
CA ALA A 38 36.60 -7.35 20.78
C ALA A 38 35.58 -8.27 21.48
N ARG A 39 35.92 -9.54 21.70
CA ARG A 39 35.10 -10.54 22.43
C ARG A 39 34.82 -10.14 23.88
N ALA A 40 35.73 -9.40 24.51
CA ALA A 40 35.53 -8.92 25.88
C ALA A 40 34.43 -7.84 25.98
N THR A 41 34.09 -7.16 24.88
CA THR A 41 33.04 -6.14 24.85
C THR A 41 31.64 -6.74 24.99
N GLU A 42 30.68 -5.97 25.53
CA GLU A 42 29.27 -6.41 25.61
C GLU A 42 28.65 -6.61 24.21
N ALA A 43 29.14 -5.86 23.20
CA ALA A 43 28.72 -5.96 21.81
C ALA A 43 29.15 -7.25 21.10
N MET A 44 29.94 -8.11 21.75
CA MET A 44 30.36 -9.42 21.23
C MET A 44 30.19 -10.52 22.28
N ALA A 45 29.16 -10.40 23.11
CA ALA A 45 28.90 -11.33 24.22
C ALA A 45 28.43 -12.73 23.80
N PHE A 46 28.46 -13.11 22.52
CA PHE A 46 27.92 -14.38 22.03
C PHE A 46 28.59 -15.62 22.66
N CYS A 47 29.85 -15.54 23.08
CA CYS A 47 30.53 -16.63 23.79
C CYS A 47 30.08 -16.80 25.25
N ARG A 48 29.66 -15.72 25.92
CA ARG A 48 29.20 -15.72 27.32
C ARG A 48 27.69 -15.90 27.44
N ALA A 49 26.94 -15.18 26.62
CA ALA A 49 25.48 -15.12 26.63
C ALA A 49 24.93 -15.02 25.20
N PRO A 50 24.99 -16.09 24.39
CA PRO A 50 24.43 -16.08 23.04
C PRO A 50 22.92 -15.84 23.08
N ARG A 51 22.40 -15.24 22.01
CA ARG A 51 20.95 -15.05 21.85
C ARG A 51 20.22 -16.40 21.88
N ARG A 52 19.11 -16.47 22.61
CA ARG A 52 18.22 -17.63 22.68
C ARG A 52 16.83 -17.27 22.13
N PRO A 53 16.17 -18.12 21.30
CA PRO A 53 16.72 -19.36 20.73
C PRO A 53 17.88 -19.07 19.76
N LEU A 54 18.81 -20.03 19.64
CA LEU A 54 19.92 -19.94 18.68
C LEU A 54 19.35 -19.84 17.25
N SER A 55 20.00 -19.03 16.42
CA SER A 55 19.70 -18.99 14.99
C SER A 55 19.98 -20.36 14.35
N ALA A 56 19.41 -20.63 13.17
CA ALA A 56 19.71 -21.87 12.45
C ALA A 56 21.22 -22.01 12.19
N ARG A 57 21.87 -20.91 11.81
CA ARG A 57 23.31 -20.81 11.55
C ARG A 57 24.15 -21.05 12.80
N ALA A 58 23.80 -20.42 13.93
CA ALA A 58 24.49 -20.69 15.18
C ALA A 58 24.38 -22.16 15.61
N ARG A 59 23.32 -22.89 15.21
CA ARG A 59 23.20 -24.32 15.50
C ARG A 59 24.12 -25.19 14.63
N GLU A 60 24.36 -24.80 13.39
CA GLU A 60 25.30 -25.50 12.49
C GLU A 60 26.74 -25.43 13.01
N LEU A 61 27.08 -24.35 13.72
CA LEU A 61 28.38 -24.12 14.36
C LEU A 61 28.50 -24.77 15.75
N CYS A 62 27.52 -25.55 16.20
CA CYS A 62 27.63 -26.23 17.49
C CYS A 62 28.78 -27.24 17.61
N PRO A 63 29.21 -27.97 16.55
CA PRO A 63 30.39 -28.82 16.62
C PRO A 63 31.66 -28.04 16.99
N THR A 64 31.76 -26.77 16.57
CA THR A 64 32.94 -25.93 16.80
C THR A 64 32.90 -25.16 18.12
N ALA A 65 31.73 -25.10 18.78
CA ALA A 65 31.51 -24.35 20.03
C ALA A 65 32.47 -24.73 21.17
N ARG A 66 32.84 -26.02 21.29
CA ARG A 66 33.74 -26.51 22.36
C ARG A 66 35.23 -26.29 22.05
N ALA A 67 35.57 -26.02 20.79
CA ALA A 67 36.94 -25.78 20.37
C ALA A 67 37.40 -24.33 20.61
N VAL A 68 36.48 -23.42 20.98
CA VAL A 68 36.78 -22.02 21.25
C VAL A 68 37.02 -21.81 22.75
N PRO A 69 38.22 -21.35 23.16
CA PRO A 69 38.50 -20.99 24.55
C PRO A 69 37.51 -19.92 25.06
N ASP A 70 37.10 -20.02 26.33
CA ASP A 70 36.21 -19.06 26.99
C ASP A 70 34.83 -18.87 26.32
N CYS A 71 34.36 -19.87 25.57
CA CYS A 71 33.06 -19.86 24.88
C CYS A 71 32.01 -20.79 25.51
N ALA A 72 32.08 -20.98 26.84
CA ALA A 72 31.22 -21.90 27.58
C ALA A 72 29.71 -21.56 27.48
N GLY A 73 29.35 -20.28 27.34
CA GLY A 73 27.97 -19.85 27.19
C GLY A 73 27.35 -20.30 25.86
N PHE A 74 28.13 -20.27 24.77
CA PHE A 74 27.72 -20.80 23.48
C PHE A 74 27.63 -22.33 23.48
N ALA A 75 28.63 -23.02 24.02
CA ALA A 75 28.59 -24.48 24.19
C ALA A 75 27.34 -24.93 24.97
N THR A 76 27.03 -24.26 26.09
CA THR A 76 25.82 -24.54 26.89
C THR A 76 24.53 -24.29 26.11
N ALA A 77 24.48 -23.22 25.31
CA ALA A 77 23.31 -22.94 24.47
C ALA A 77 23.13 -23.98 23.35
N CYS A 78 24.24 -24.49 22.81
CA CYS A 78 24.25 -25.59 21.85
C CYS A 78 23.77 -26.89 22.47
N ASP A 79 24.26 -27.27 23.66
CA ASP A 79 23.80 -28.45 24.38
C ASP A 79 22.30 -28.34 24.69
N ALA A 80 21.81 -27.16 25.11
CA ALA A 80 20.39 -26.92 25.34
C ALA A 80 19.54 -26.98 24.05
N ALA A 81 20.08 -26.50 22.92
CA ALA A 81 19.40 -26.57 21.62
C ALA A 81 19.34 -28.01 21.07
N GLN A 82 20.39 -28.81 21.32
CA GLN A 82 20.44 -30.23 20.97
C GLN A 82 19.58 -31.09 21.89
N ALA A 83 19.56 -30.82 23.20
CA ALA A 83 18.69 -31.49 24.16
C ALA A 83 17.19 -31.21 23.91
N LYS A 84 16.88 -30.02 23.39
CA LYS A 84 15.53 -29.68 22.90
C LYS A 84 15.23 -30.16 21.50
N ARG A 85 16.19 -30.76 20.79
CA ARG A 85 15.91 -31.47 19.53
C ARG A 85 15.17 -32.74 19.97
N PRO A 86 13.83 -32.84 19.80
CA PRO A 86 13.17 -34.09 20.13
C PRO A 86 13.82 -35.16 19.27
N ALA A 87 14.43 -36.16 19.90
CA ALA A 87 14.81 -37.41 19.25
C ALA A 87 13.60 -37.87 18.43
N ASP A 88 13.77 -37.95 17.10
CA ASP A 88 12.77 -38.41 16.13
C ASP A 88 11.31 -38.26 16.55
N SER A 89 10.82 -37.05 16.33
CA SER A 89 9.41 -36.78 16.27
C SER A 89 9.11 -35.95 15.02
N GLU A 90 9.61 -36.41 13.87
CA GLU A 90 8.71 -36.59 12.73
C GLU A 90 7.62 -37.59 13.15
N ARG A 91 6.76 -37.22 14.10
CA ARG A 91 5.53 -37.95 14.25
C ARG A 91 4.80 -37.69 12.93
N PRO A 92 4.51 -38.71 12.11
CA PRO A 92 3.95 -38.53 10.77
C PRO A 92 2.65 -37.71 10.81
N TRP A 93 1.95 -37.71 11.95
CA TRP A 93 0.78 -36.86 12.14
C TRP A 93 1.07 -35.36 12.08
N HIS A 94 2.24 -34.82 12.43
CA HIS A 94 2.50 -33.37 12.32
C HIS A 94 2.76 -32.92 10.88
N ALA A 95 3.47 -33.73 10.09
CA ALA A 95 3.63 -33.49 8.66
C ALA A 95 2.28 -33.65 7.95
N SER A 96 1.50 -34.68 8.32
CA SER A 96 0.12 -34.87 7.86
C SER A 96 -0.83 -33.79 8.36
N LEU A 97 -0.64 -33.24 9.56
CA LEU A 97 -1.46 -32.15 10.10
C LEU A 97 -1.10 -30.83 9.43
N LYS A 98 0.18 -30.55 9.15
CA LYS A 98 0.58 -29.37 8.35
C LYS A 98 0.08 -29.47 6.92
N LYS A 99 0.13 -30.65 6.31
CA LYS A 99 -0.49 -30.91 4.99
C LYS A 99 -2.01 -30.82 5.04
N ALA A 100 -2.64 -31.35 6.08
CA ALA A 100 -4.09 -31.29 6.28
C ALA A 100 -4.55 -29.86 6.56
N LEU A 101 -3.91 -29.12 7.47
CA LEU A 101 -4.14 -27.69 7.71
C LEU A 101 -3.87 -26.85 6.47
N GLY A 102 -2.84 -27.18 5.69
CA GLY A 102 -2.57 -26.54 4.40
C GLY A 102 -3.72 -26.75 3.42
N ALA A 103 -4.19 -27.99 3.27
CA ALA A 103 -5.33 -28.34 2.43
C ALA A 103 -6.65 -27.75 2.95
N LEU A 104 -6.85 -27.69 4.27
CA LEU A 104 -8.04 -27.12 4.92
C LEU A 104 -8.04 -25.60 4.77
N ALA A 105 -6.89 -24.94 4.92
CA ALA A 105 -6.73 -23.51 4.68
C ALA A 105 -6.93 -23.17 3.20
N GLN A 106 -6.36 -23.97 2.29
CA GLN A 106 -6.59 -23.82 0.85
C GLN A 106 -8.07 -24.04 0.50
N GLY A 107 -8.71 -25.06 1.07
CA GLY A 107 -10.14 -25.33 0.92
C GLY A 107 -11.01 -24.19 1.47
N LEU A 108 -10.67 -23.65 2.64
CA LEU A 108 -11.35 -22.50 3.24
C LEU A 108 -11.20 -21.24 2.38
N VAL A 109 -10.02 -21.00 1.80
CA VAL A 109 -9.78 -19.89 0.88
C VAL A 109 -10.59 -20.05 -0.40
N VAL A 110 -10.63 -21.26 -0.99
CA VAL A 110 -11.46 -21.53 -2.18
C VAL A 110 -12.95 -21.37 -1.85
N LEU A 111 -13.40 -21.86 -0.69
CA LEU A 111 -14.79 -21.74 -0.24
C LEU A 111 -15.17 -20.27 -0.02
N LEU A 112 -14.31 -19.48 0.64
CA LEU A 112 -14.49 -18.03 0.82
C LEU A 112 -14.51 -17.29 -0.51
N ALA A 113 -13.62 -17.64 -1.44
CA ALA A 113 -13.60 -17.07 -2.78
C ALA A 113 -14.88 -17.41 -3.57
N ALA A 114 -15.34 -18.66 -3.49
CA ALA A 114 -16.59 -19.10 -4.12
C ALA A 114 -17.82 -18.42 -3.49
N ALA A 115 -17.86 -18.27 -2.16
CA ALA A 115 -18.91 -17.56 -1.45
C ALA A 115 -18.92 -16.06 -1.80
N ALA A 116 -17.75 -15.42 -1.89
CA ALA A 116 -17.62 -14.03 -2.33
C ALA A 116 -18.06 -13.85 -3.80
N PHE A 117 -17.67 -14.78 -4.68
CA PHE A 117 -18.12 -14.79 -6.07
C PHE A 117 -19.65 -14.97 -6.17
N ALA A 118 -20.22 -15.91 -5.42
CA ALA A 118 -21.67 -16.11 -5.36
C ALA A 118 -22.38 -14.85 -4.83
N ALA A 119 -21.86 -14.21 -3.79
CA ALA A 119 -22.40 -12.96 -3.24
C ALA A 119 -22.33 -11.79 -4.24
N LEU A 120 -21.36 -11.78 -5.16
CA LEU A 120 -21.25 -10.81 -6.25
C LEU A 120 -22.22 -11.13 -7.40
N VAL A 121 -22.31 -12.40 -7.83
CA VAL A 121 -23.12 -12.80 -8.98
C VAL A 121 -24.62 -12.81 -8.66
N TYR A 122 -25.00 -13.21 -7.44
CA TYR A 122 -26.39 -13.27 -6.99
C TYR A 122 -27.18 -11.96 -7.21
N PRO A 123 -26.72 -10.76 -6.81
CA PRO A 123 -27.45 -9.52 -7.05
C PRO A 123 -27.53 -9.15 -8.53
N ILE A 124 -26.53 -9.50 -9.35
CA ILE A 124 -26.55 -9.28 -10.82
C ILE A 124 -27.65 -10.15 -11.44
N VAL A 125 -27.71 -11.43 -11.10
CA VAL A 125 -28.75 -12.35 -11.58
C VAL A 125 -30.13 -11.91 -11.12
N GLN A 126 -30.29 -11.48 -9.86
CA GLN A 126 -31.54 -10.91 -9.37
C GLN A 126 -31.95 -9.64 -10.13
N ALA A 127 -31.02 -8.73 -10.41
CA ALA A 127 -31.27 -7.51 -11.16
C ALA A 127 -31.71 -7.80 -12.60
N LEU A 128 -31.05 -8.76 -13.28
CA LEU A 128 -31.43 -9.20 -14.63
C LEU A 128 -32.81 -9.88 -14.65
N ARG A 129 -33.12 -10.73 -13.65
CA ARG A 129 -34.44 -11.35 -13.52
C ARG A 129 -35.54 -10.33 -13.28
N ARG A 130 -35.30 -9.30 -12.45
CA ARG A 130 -36.23 -8.18 -12.25
C ARG A 130 -36.43 -7.37 -13.53
N ARG A 131 -35.34 -7.03 -14.23
CA ARG A 131 -35.41 -6.29 -15.49
C ARG A 131 -36.20 -7.02 -16.58
N ARG A 132 -36.09 -8.35 -16.66
CA ARG A 132 -36.93 -9.16 -17.57
C ARG A 132 -38.41 -9.14 -17.18
N ARG A 133 -38.75 -9.19 -15.89
CA ARG A 133 -40.14 -9.04 -15.41
C ARG A 133 -40.70 -7.65 -15.69
N ASP A 134 -39.91 -6.60 -15.49
CA ASP A 134 -40.36 -5.23 -15.70
C ASP A 134 -40.51 -4.92 -17.20
N ALA A 135 -39.64 -5.49 -18.05
CA ALA A 135 -39.76 -5.39 -19.51
C ALA A 135 -41.04 -6.05 -20.02
N SER A 136 -41.48 -7.18 -19.44
CA SER A 136 -42.77 -7.80 -19.80
C SER A 136 -44.00 -6.99 -19.37
N LEU A 137 -43.85 -5.96 -18.53
CA LEU A 137 -44.94 -5.09 -18.06
C LEU A 137 -44.96 -3.72 -18.75
N ALA A 138 -43.93 -3.39 -19.54
CA ALA A 138 -43.74 -2.05 -20.12
C ALA A 138 -44.26 -1.91 -21.57
N ASP A 139 -44.82 -2.96 -22.17
CA ASP A 139 -45.26 -2.99 -23.56
C ASP A 139 -46.69 -2.44 -23.81
N GLU A 140 -47.25 -1.63 -22.91
CA GLU A 140 -48.45 -0.82 -23.24
C GLU A 140 -48.05 0.60 -23.68
N PRO A 141 -48.29 1.00 -24.95
CA PRO A 141 -47.89 2.31 -25.44
C PRO A 141 -48.94 3.38 -25.09
N ALA A 142 -48.60 4.28 -24.17
CA ALA A 142 -49.37 5.50 -23.92
C ALA A 142 -48.78 6.70 -24.69
N THR A 143 -49.50 7.14 -25.72
CA THR A 143 -49.24 8.39 -26.47
C THR A 143 -50.00 9.56 -25.83
N SER A 144 -49.29 10.61 -25.39
CA SER A 144 -49.79 11.99 -25.41
C SER A 144 -48.69 12.98 -24.98
N LYS A 145 -48.25 13.83 -25.92
CA LYS A 145 -47.41 15.00 -25.65
C LYS A 145 -48.32 16.19 -25.29
N LEU A 146 -48.03 16.89 -24.19
CA LEU A 146 -48.46 18.27 -23.98
C LEU A 146 -47.44 19.08 -23.19
N ALA A 147 -47.37 20.37 -23.54
CA ALA A 147 -46.33 21.35 -23.24
C ALA A 147 -46.30 21.85 -21.77
N PRO A 148 -45.19 22.47 -21.31
CA PRO A 148 -45.00 22.87 -19.92
C PRO A 148 -45.64 24.24 -19.61
N HIS A 149 -46.24 24.36 -18.42
CA HIS A 149 -46.69 25.63 -17.84
C HIS A 149 -45.76 26.08 -16.71
N ALA A 150 -45.59 27.40 -16.61
CA ALA A 150 -44.72 28.10 -15.66
C ALA A 150 -45.15 27.93 -14.20
N GLU A 151 -44.14 27.71 -13.35
CA GLU A 151 -44.20 27.36 -11.93
C GLU A 151 -44.18 28.65 -11.08
N VAL A 152 -45.13 28.80 -10.15
CA VAL A 152 -45.15 29.88 -9.14
C VAL A 152 -44.30 29.43 -7.96
N ALA A 153 -43.33 30.26 -7.56
CA ALA A 153 -42.38 30.02 -6.49
C ALA A 153 -43.06 29.77 -5.13
N SER A 154 -43.21 28.50 -4.79
CA SER A 154 -43.28 28.06 -3.40
C SER A 154 -41.85 27.91 -2.88
N SER A 155 -41.62 28.07 -1.57
CA SER A 155 -40.28 28.00 -0.96
C SER A 155 -39.65 26.61 -1.20
N GLU A 156 -38.90 26.49 -2.29
CA GLU A 156 -38.27 25.26 -2.76
C GLU A 156 -37.14 24.85 -1.81
N LEU A 157 -37.13 23.57 -1.42
CA LEU A 157 -35.91 22.95 -0.91
C LEU A 157 -34.88 22.97 -2.06
N PRO A 158 -33.72 23.60 -1.90
CA PRO A 158 -32.71 23.62 -2.94
C PRO A 158 -32.32 22.19 -3.31
N ALA A 159 -32.19 21.92 -4.61
CA ALA A 159 -31.65 20.65 -5.07
C ALA A 159 -30.19 20.53 -4.61
N VAL A 160 -29.96 19.67 -3.63
CA VAL A 160 -28.64 19.44 -3.03
C VAL A 160 -28.12 18.08 -3.49
N ASP A 161 -27.09 18.08 -4.31
CA ASP A 161 -26.41 16.85 -4.76
C ASP A 161 -25.37 16.35 -3.73
N ASP A 162 -24.82 17.23 -2.90
CA ASP A 162 -23.87 16.87 -1.84
C ASP A 162 -24.28 17.33 -0.44
N ALA A 163 -24.62 16.36 0.42
CA ALA A 163 -25.08 16.60 1.77
C ALA A 163 -24.01 17.22 2.69
N GLU A 164 -22.72 16.94 2.50
CA GLU A 164 -21.68 17.53 3.35
C GLU A 164 -21.44 19.00 3.02
N SER A 165 -21.45 19.34 1.73
CA SER A 165 -21.41 20.74 1.29
C SER A 165 -22.65 21.52 1.71
N ALA A 166 -23.85 20.90 1.65
CA ALA A 166 -25.06 21.53 2.19
C ALA A 166 -25.04 21.69 3.71
N LEU A 167 -24.45 20.75 4.44
CA LEU A 167 -24.28 20.86 5.88
C LEU A 167 -23.35 22.02 6.24
N ARG A 168 -22.22 22.17 5.53
CA ARG A 168 -21.32 23.33 5.69
C ARG A 168 -22.03 24.65 5.41
N ARG A 169 -22.80 24.71 4.31
CA ARG A 169 -23.59 25.91 3.99
C ARG A 169 -24.66 26.22 5.04
N ALA A 170 -25.24 25.21 5.68
CA ALA A 170 -26.16 25.39 6.80
C ALA A 170 -25.46 25.97 8.04
N ASP A 171 -24.23 25.52 8.32
CA ASP A 171 -23.39 26.08 9.37
C ASP A 171 -23.05 27.56 9.07
N ASP A 172 -22.69 27.91 7.84
CA ASP A 172 -22.39 29.30 7.43
C ASP A 172 -23.61 30.22 7.60
N LEU A 173 -24.81 29.76 7.22
CA LEU A 173 -26.07 30.49 7.39
C LEU A 173 -26.44 30.66 8.87
N ALA A 174 -26.10 29.68 9.72
CA ALA A 174 -26.31 29.80 11.16
C ALA A 174 -25.39 30.86 11.76
N GLN A 175 -24.13 30.93 11.29
CA GLN A 175 -23.14 31.92 11.71
C GLN A 175 -23.48 33.34 11.23
N SER A 176 -24.09 33.49 10.05
CA SER A 176 -24.53 34.79 9.53
C SER A 176 -25.81 35.33 10.20
N GLY A 177 -26.40 34.58 11.14
CA GLY A 177 -27.66 34.95 11.79
C GLY A 177 -28.91 34.63 10.96
N GLU A 178 -28.77 34.00 9.79
CA GLU A 178 -29.88 33.57 8.92
C GLU A 178 -30.51 32.25 9.42
N LEU A 179 -30.97 32.24 10.67
CA LEU A 179 -31.40 31.06 11.41
C LEU A 179 -32.50 30.24 10.71
N ASN A 180 -33.45 30.91 10.04
CA ASN A 180 -34.49 30.24 9.26
C ASN A 180 -33.90 29.43 8.10
N ARG A 181 -33.02 30.05 7.31
CA ARG A 181 -32.38 29.40 6.15
C ARG A 181 -31.45 28.28 6.57
N ALA A 182 -30.75 28.45 7.69
CA ALA A 182 -29.92 27.40 8.28
C ALA A 182 -30.74 26.13 8.59
N LEU A 183 -31.90 26.26 9.24
CA LEU A 183 -32.79 25.14 9.55
C LEU A 183 -33.25 24.37 8.30
N PHE A 184 -33.68 25.08 7.25
CA PHE A 184 -34.07 24.45 5.99
C PHE A 184 -32.88 23.71 5.34
N MET A 185 -31.68 24.30 5.39
CA MET A 185 -30.48 23.67 4.83
C MET A 185 -30.01 22.45 5.63
N TYR A 186 -30.16 22.43 6.97
CA TYR A 186 -29.90 21.24 7.78
C TYR A 186 -30.83 20.08 7.42
N LEU A 187 -32.13 20.37 7.19
CA LEU A 187 -33.08 19.36 6.73
C LEU A 187 -32.74 18.86 5.31
N ALA A 188 -32.42 19.77 4.39
CA ALA A 188 -32.02 19.43 3.03
C ALA A 188 -30.78 18.52 3.01
N ALA A 189 -29.74 18.86 3.77
CA ALA A 189 -28.53 18.05 3.93
C ALA A 189 -28.86 16.66 4.49
N SER A 190 -29.69 16.59 5.54
CA SER A 190 -30.09 15.33 6.17
C SER A 190 -30.88 14.42 5.22
N LEU A 191 -31.84 14.99 4.48
CA LEU A 191 -32.62 14.25 3.48
C LEU A 191 -31.74 13.78 2.33
N ALA A 192 -30.82 14.61 1.83
CA ALA A 192 -29.88 14.21 0.77
C ALA A 192 -28.96 13.06 1.23
N ALA A 193 -28.47 13.10 2.48
CA ALA A 193 -27.68 12.01 3.05
C ALA A 193 -28.48 10.70 3.18
N LEU A 194 -29.74 10.78 3.63
CA LEU A 194 -30.63 9.63 3.74
C LEU A 194 -31.06 9.08 2.36
N ASP A 195 -31.27 9.95 1.37
CA ASP A 195 -31.59 9.57 -0.02
C ASP A 195 -30.42 8.81 -0.66
N ARG A 196 -29.18 9.30 -0.49
CA ARG A 196 -27.96 8.61 -0.95
C ARG A 196 -27.81 7.21 -0.33
N ARG A 197 -28.24 7.02 0.93
CA ARG A 197 -28.26 5.70 1.60
C ARG A 197 -29.46 4.84 1.19
N GLY A 198 -30.42 5.38 0.44
CA GLY A 198 -31.67 4.70 0.09
C GLY A 198 -32.63 4.55 1.28
N ALA A 199 -32.39 5.31 2.36
CA ALA A 199 -33.22 5.31 3.56
C ALA A 199 -34.52 6.08 3.34
N VAL A 200 -34.48 7.15 2.55
CA VAL A 200 -35.62 7.97 2.14
C VAL A 200 -35.55 8.11 0.63
N ARG A 201 -36.67 8.48 -0.02
CA ARG A 201 -36.67 8.91 -1.42
C ARG A 201 -37.18 10.34 -1.51
N ILE A 202 -36.33 11.27 -1.95
CA ILE A 202 -36.71 12.67 -2.16
C ILE A 202 -37.61 12.76 -3.39
N ALA A 203 -38.75 13.44 -3.25
CA ALA A 203 -39.67 13.72 -4.35
C ALA A 203 -40.38 15.05 -4.09
N ARG A 204 -40.53 15.89 -5.12
CA ARG A 204 -41.14 17.23 -4.98
C ARG A 204 -42.55 17.20 -4.39
N SER A 205 -43.29 16.12 -4.60
CA SER A 205 -44.66 15.96 -4.10
C SER A 205 -44.75 15.53 -2.63
N ARG A 206 -43.62 15.23 -1.96
CA ARG A 206 -43.63 14.70 -0.60
C ARG A 206 -43.55 15.79 0.46
N THR A 207 -44.36 15.62 1.49
CA THR A 207 -44.33 16.47 2.69
C THR A 207 -43.22 16.06 3.66
N ASN A 208 -42.79 16.96 4.55
CA ASN A 208 -41.76 16.65 5.55
C ASN A 208 -42.12 15.43 6.41
N GLY A 209 -43.39 15.30 6.81
CA GLY A 209 -43.89 14.15 7.56
C GLY A 209 -43.89 12.82 6.76
N GLU A 210 -43.99 12.87 5.44
CA GLU A 210 -43.86 11.67 4.60
C GLU A 210 -42.43 11.15 4.54
N TYR A 211 -41.42 12.04 4.59
CA TYR A 211 -40.03 11.60 4.68
C TYR A 211 -39.74 10.84 5.98
N VAL A 212 -40.29 11.29 7.11
CA VAL A 212 -40.15 10.58 8.39
C VAL A 212 -40.81 9.20 8.35
N ARG A 213 -42.01 9.09 7.76
CA ARG A 213 -42.73 7.82 7.63
C ARG A 213 -42.06 6.86 6.65
N ALA A 214 -41.51 7.39 5.56
CA ALA A 214 -40.84 6.60 4.53
C ALA A 214 -39.40 6.22 4.89
N CYS A 215 -38.81 6.82 5.94
CA CYS A 215 -37.45 6.52 6.38
C CYS A 215 -37.32 5.07 6.86
N SER A 216 -36.56 4.24 6.15
CA SER A 216 -36.37 2.82 6.48
C SER A 216 -35.35 2.57 7.61
N GLU A 217 -34.43 3.52 7.86
CA GLU A 217 -33.46 3.45 8.95
C GLU A 217 -34.10 3.75 10.31
N THR A 218 -34.55 2.71 11.02
CA THR A 218 -35.27 2.81 12.31
C THR A 218 -34.49 3.61 13.36
N GLU A 219 -33.16 3.44 13.42
CA GLU A 219 -32.28 4.14 14.37
C GLU A 219 -32.20 5.65 14.13
N ARG A 220 -32.28 6.08 12.87
CA ARG A 220 -32.15 7.49 12.47
C ARG A 220 -33.48 8.24 12.36
N ARG A 221 -34.58 7.50 12.29
CA ARG A 221 -35.95 8.05 12.20
C ARG A 221 -36.29 9.03 13.34
N PRO A 222 -35.88 8.82 14.62
CA PRO A 222 -36.14 9.79 15.69
C PRO A 222 -35.48 11.14 15.45
N ALA A 223 -34.20 11.16 15.08
CA ALA A 223 -33.45 12.39 14.80
C ALA A 223 -34.05 13.15 13.61
N LEU A 224 -34.42 12.45 12.53
CA LEU A 224 -35.10 13.07 11.39
C LEU A 224 -36.46 13.66 11.79
N ARG A 225 -37.23 12.97 12.63
CA ARG A 225 -38.54 13.45 13.10
C ARG A 225 -38.40 14.75 13.90
N GLU A 226 -37.40 14.83 14.76
CA GLU A 226 -37.14 16.02 15.58
C GLU A 226 -36.70 17.19 14.72
N LEU A 227 -35.80 16.97 13.76
CA LEU A 227 -35.37 18.00 12.80
C LEU A 227 -36.53 18.53 11.96
N VAL A 228 -37.40 17.64 11.45
CA VAL A 228 -38.61 18.02 10.71
C VAL A 228 -39.55 18.87 11.56
N ARG A 229 -39.72 18.54 12.85
CA ARG A 229 -40.57 19.31 13.76
C ARG A 229 -40.05 20.73 13.98
N GLU A 230 -38.74 20.92 14.09
CA GLU A 230 -38.15 22.26 14.23
C GLU A 230 -38.35 23.10 12.96
N VAL A 231 -38.21 22.49 11.79
CA VAL A 231 -38.48 23.17 10.50
C VAL A 231 -39.96 23.52 10.35
N ASP A 232 -40.86 22.57 10.63
CA ASP A 232 -42.31 22.81 10.52
C ASP A 232 -42.76 23.90 11.52
N ARG A 233 -42.17 23.95 12.72
CA ARG A 233 -42.45 25.00 13.70
C ARG A 233 -42.02 26.37 13.15
N ALA A 234 -40.78 26.50 12.66
CA ALA A 234 -40.30 27.76 12.07
C ALA A 234 -41.14 28.19 10.83
N GLN A 235 -41.61 27.24 10.02
CA GLN A 235 -42.35 27.53 8.79
C GLN A 235 -43.82 27.87 9.03
N PHE A 236 -44.50 27.18 9.94
CA PHE A 236 -45.97 27.23 10.07
C PHE A 236 -46.48 27.84 11.37
N SER A 237 -45.67 27.92 12.43
CA SER A 237 -46.13 28.46 13.73
C SER A 237 -45.96 29.98 13.86
N GLY A 238 -45.20 30.62 12.97
CA GLY A 238 -44.88 32.04 13.07
C GLY A 238 -43.86 32.39 14.17
N GLU A 239 -43.38 31.41 14.94
CA GLU A 239 -42.28 31.62 15.90
C GLU A 239 -40.93 31.71 15.17
N PRO A 240 -40.15 32.79 15.35
CA PRO A 240 -38.81 32.87 14.80
C PRO A 240 -37.89 31.84 15.47
N PRO A 241 -37.00 31.17 14.73
CA PRO A 241 -36.06 30.21 15.30
C PRO A 241 -35.02 30.91 16.18
N THR A 242 -34.69 30.27 17.31
CA THR A 242 -33.62 30.73 18.22
C THR A 242 -32.30 30.02 17.91
N THR A 243 -31.18 30.64 18.31
CA THR A 243 -29.82 30.06 18.17
C THR A 243 -29.71 28.66 18.77
N ASP A 244 -30.30 28.43 19.94
CA ASP A 244 -30.34 27.11 20.60
C ASP A 244 -31.07 26.05 19.77
N ARG A 245 -32.18 26.41 19.13
CA ARG A 245 -32.93 25.49 18.26
C ARG A 245 -32.09 25.12 17.02
N VAL A 246 -31.41 26.09 16.42
CA VAL A 246 -30.51 25.85 15.27
C VAL A 246 -29.30 24.98 15.68
N SER A 247 -28.73 25.20 16.86
CA SER A 247 -27.63 24.38 17.38
C SER A 247 -28.04 22.92 17.56
N ARG A 248 -29.23 22.66 18.13
CA ARG A 248 -29.80 21.30 18.21
C ARG A 248 -30.00 20.68 16.83
N ALA A 249 -30.58 21.43 15.89
CA ALA A 249 -30.77 20.98 14.52
C ALA A 249 -29.44 20.61 13.82
N SER A 250 -28.37 21.39 14.07
CA SER A 250 -27.01 21.09 13.57
C SER A 250 -26.48 19.76 14.12
N GLY A 251 -26.66 19.51 15.42
CA GLY A 251 -26.29 18.22 16.04
C GLY A 251 -27.02 17.02 15.41
N LEU A 252 -28.33 17.14 15.23
CA LEU A 252 -29.15 16.11 14.57
C LEU A 252 -28.72 15.90 13.11
N ALA A 253 -28.51 16.98 12.36
CA ALA A 253 -28.09 16.90 10.97
C ALA A 253 -26.69 16.28 10.82
N ARG A 254 -25.73 16.62 11.68
CA ARG A 254 -24.39 16.00 11.69
C ARG A 254 -24.45 14.50 11.95
N ALA A 255 -25.30 14.05 12.88
CA ALA A 255 -25.52 12.63 13.15
C ALA A 255 -26.18 11.91 11.96
N LEU A 256 -27.07 12.59 11.22
CA LEU A 256 -27.69 12.05 10.02
C LEU A 256 -26.75 12.04 8.81
N VAL A 257 -25.89 13.05 8.63
CA VAL A 257 -25.03 13.20 7.45
C VAL A 257 -23.76 12.35 7.58
N ARG A 258 -23.07 12.36 8.73
CA ARG A 258 -21.80 11.65 8.88
C ARG A 258 -22.03 10.13 8.96
N VAL A 259 -21.29 9.40 8.12
CA VAL A 259 -21.18 7.94 8.21
C VAL A 259 -20.31 7.65 9.44
N ALA A 260 -20.79 6.84 10.38
CA ALA A 260 -19.95 6.42 11.50
C ALA A 260 -18.67 5.76 10.93
N PRO A 261 -17.46 6.16 11.35
CA PRO A 261 -16.17 5.78 10.75
C PRO A 261 -15.77 4.32 11.03
N THR A 262 -16.73 3.43 11.29
CA THR A 262 -16.48 2.02 11.64
C THR A 262 -15.88 1.23 10.48
N THR A 263 -16.17 1.59 9.23
CA THR A 263 -15.58 0.95 8.04
C THR A 263 -14.12 1.34 7.80
N LEU A 264 -13.69 2.54 8.21
CA LEU A 264 -12.31 3.02 8.05
C LEU A 264 -11.40 2.50 9.18
N ALA A 265 -11.94 2.36 10.39
CA ALA A 265 -11.25 1.73 11.52
C ALA A 265 -10.93 0.24 11.26
N ALA A 266 -11.84 -0.50 10.62
CA ALA A 266 -11.61 -1.91 10.27
C ALA A 266 -10.46 -2.10 9.25
N LEU A 267 -10.26 -1.14 8.34
CA LEU A 267 -9.18 -1.18 7.35
C LEU A 267 -7.81 -0.83 7.96
N ALA A 268 -7.78 0.09 8.94
CA ALA A 268 -6.55 0.48 9.64
C ALA A 268 -5.98 -0.65 10.52
N VAL A 269 -6.85 -1.47 11.13
CA VAL A 269 -6.42 -2.63 11.94
C VAL A 269 -5.74 -3.70 11.08
N VAL A 270 -6.16 -3.90 9.82
CA VAL A 270 -5.52 -4.86 8.91
C VAL A 270 -4.13 -4.38 8.46
N LEU A 271 -3.92 -3.06 8.32
CA LEU A 271 -2.63 -2.49 7.91
C LEU A 271 -1.60 -2.48 9.06
N LEU A 272 -2.04 -2.37 10.31
CA LEU A 272 -1.14 -2.32 11.48
C LEU A 272 -0.61 -3.69 11.91
N VAL A 273 -1.23 -4.79 11.50
CA VAL A 273 -0.75 -6.16 11.79
C VAL A 273 0.34 -6.62 10.79
N GLY A 274 0.56 -5.89 9.68
CA GLY A 274 1.44 -6.32 8.58
C GLY A 274 2.91 -5.90 8.65
N CYS A 275 3.32 -5.02 9.56
CA CYS A 275 4.69 -4.48 9.58
C CYS A 275 5.42 -4.80 10.89
N GLY A 276 5.74 -6.08 11.09
CA GLY A 276 6.62 -6.54 12.17
C GLY A 276 8.08 -6.63 11.74
N ALA A 277 8.71 -5.52 11.35
CA ALA A 277 10.15 -5.47 11.11
C ALA A 277 10.87 -5.02 12.40
N ASN A 278 10.98 -5.92 13.37
CA ASN A 278 11.79 -5.68 14.56
C ASN A 278 13.27 -5.58 14.15
N GLY A 279 13.84 -4.38 14.25
CA GLY A 279 15.28 -4.14 14.24
C GLY A 279 15.90 -4.72 15.50
N ILE A 280 16.10 -6.04 15.53
CA ILE A 280 16.73 -6.74 16.65
C ILE A 280 18.24 -6.57 16.51
N ALA A 281 18.87 -6.06 17.57
CA ALA A 281 20.32 -5.93 17.70
C ALA A 281 21.02 -7.25 17.30
N ARG A 282 21.83 -7.19 16.23
CA ARG A 282 22.52 -8.35 15.63
C ARG A 282 23.83 -8.73 16.33
N HIS A 283 24.32 -7.86 17.21
CA HIS A 283 25.62 -7.89 17.90
C HIS A 283 25.81 -9.02 18.93
N ALA A 284 25.26 -10.22 18.71
CA ALA A 284 25.44 -11.36 19.62
C ALA A 284 25.15 -12.74 18.97
N ASP A 285 25.06 -12.83 17.64
CA ASP A 285 24.85 -14.12 16.96
C ASP A 285 26.21 -14.82 16.73
N PRO A 286 26.45 -16.03 17.26
CA PRO A 286 27.66 -16.81 16.96
C PRO A 286 27.92 -17.03 15.47
N GLY A 287 26.86 -17.08 14.65
CA GLY A 287 26.95 -17.20 13.19
C GLY A 287 26.95 -15.87 12.43
N GLY A 288 27.12 -14.74 13.13
CA GLY A 288 27.22 -13.40 12.54
C GLY A 288 28.60 -13.11 11.94
N ASP A 289 28.77 -11.94 11.31
CA ASP A 289 30.00 -11.47 10.64
C ASP A 289 30.64 -10.23 11.30
N GLU A 290 30.11 -9.80 12.43
CA GLU A 290 30.47 -8.55 13.07
C GLU A 290 31.93 -8.55 13.57
N LEU A 291 32.40 -9.69 14.11
CA LEU A 291 33.76 -9.85 14.61
C LEU A 291 34.78 -9.83 13.45
N PHE A 292 34.41 -10.36 12.30
CA PHE A 292 35.22 -10.31 11.08
C PHE A 292 35.38 -8.86 10.60
N ALA A 293 34.28 -8.11 10.53
CA ALA A 293 34.31 -6.70 10.16
C ALA A 293 35.10 -5.84 11.18
N ASP A 294 34.92 -6.08 12.49
CA ASP A 294 35.64 -5.39 13.56
C ASP A 294 37.15 -5.69 13.52
N LEU A 295 37.55 -6.96 13.33
CA LEU A 295 38.95 -7.34 13.17
C LEU A 295 39.60 -6.57 12.02
N LEU A 296 39.02 -6.63 10.82
CA LEU A 296 39.61 -5.97 9.65
C LEU A 296 39.64 -4.44 9.82
N THR A 297 38.64 -3.86 10.47
CA THR A 297 38.63 -2.42 10.81
C THR A 297 39.76 -2.05 11.76
N ARG A 298 40.00 -2.85 12.81
CA ARG A 298 41.14 -2.68 13.73
C ARG A 298 42.48 -2.86 13.04
N GLN A 299 42.52 -3.66 11.98
CA GLN A 299 43.68 -3.86 11.11
C GLN A 299 43.85 -2.76 10.05
N GLY A 300 43.11 -1.65 10.17
CA GLY A 300 43.23 -0.50 9.28
C GLY A 300 42.55 -0.66 7.92
N LEU A 301 41.73 -1.70 7.72
CA LEU A 301 41.02 -1.93 6.47
C LEU A 301 39.60 -1.36 6.53
N ALA A 302 39.19 -0.66 5.47
CA ALA A 302 37.82 -0.20 5.32
C ALA A 302 36.89 -1.38 4.98
N VAL A 303 36.02 -1.77 5.89
CA VAL A 303 35.05 -2.86 5.67
C VAL A 303 33.63 -2.33 5.59
N SER A 304 32.89 -2.77 4.58
CA SER A 304 31.47 -2.47 4.41
C SER A 304 30.71 -3.67 3.89
N THR A 305 29.40 -3.66 4.01
CA THR A 305 28.56 -4.61 3.28
C THR A 305 28.35 -4.12 1.87
N THR A 306 28.16 -5.02 0.91
CA THR A 306 27.89 -4.64 -0.49
C THR A 306 26.71 -3.67 -0.60
N GLY A 307 25.66 -3.89 0.21
CA GLY A 307 24.51 -2.98 0.34
C GLY A 307 23.64 -2.87 -0.91
N ARG A 308 23.94 -3.67 -1.94
CA ARG A 308 23.26 -3.77 -3.22
C ARG A 308 23.35 -5.21 -3.71
N ALA A 309 22.36 -5.64 -4.49
CA ALA A 309 22.37 -6.94 -5.12
C ALA A 309 23.59 -7.13 -6.03
N LEU A 310 24.21 -8.30 -5.97
CA LEU A 310 25.39 -8.69 -6.75
C LEU A 310 25.10 -8.74 -8.25
N SER A 311 23.84 -8.95 -8.64
CA SER A 311 23.39 -8.81 -10.03
C SER A 311 23.62 -7.40 -10.62
N ASN A 312 23.77 -6.38 -9.76
CA ASN A 312 24.02 -5.00 -10.18
C ASN A 312 25.52 -4.65 -10.25
N LEU A 313 26.42 -5.61 -10.00
CA LEU A 313 27.84 -5.39 -10.22
C LEU A 313 28.07 -5.04 -11.70
N ALA A 314 28.69 -3.88 -11.93
CA ALA A 314 29.10 -3.45 -13.26
C ALA A 314 30.57 -3.84 -13.47
N PRO A 315 30.98 -4.23 -14.69
CA PRO A 315 32.40 -4.43 -15.00
C PRO A 315 33.23 -3.19 -14.64
N LEU A 316 34.43 -3.42 -14.12
CA LEU A 316 35.34 -2.37 -13.71
C LEU A 316 35.95 -1.67 -14.93
N THR A 317 36.03 -0.35 -14.86
CA THR A 317 36.78 0.47 -15.82
C THR A 317 38.26 0.55 -15.43
N ALA A 318 39.12 0.93 -16.39
CA ALA A 318 40.57 1.06 -16.14
C ALA A 318 40.90 2.02 -14.97
N SER A 319 40.08 3.06 -14.76
CA SER A 319 40.22 4.00 -13.64
C SER A 319 39.80 3.44 -12.29
N GLU A 320 38.98 2.38 -12.28
CA GLU A 320 38.44 1.77 -11.04
C GLU A 320 39.26 0.57 -10.56
N LEU A 321 40.14 0.01 -11.40
CA LEU A 321 40.95 -1.17 -11.07
C LEU A 321 41.79 -0.98 -9.80
N ASP A 322 42.46 0.17 -9.66
CA ASP A 322 43.36 0.41 -8.53
C ASP A 322 42.62 0.45 -7.19
N ALA A 323 41.38 0.94 -7.19
CA ALA A 323 40.52 1.07 -6.02
C ALA A 323 39.42 -0.01 -5.93
N ALA A 324 39.48 -1.03 -6.79
CA ALA A 324 38.48 -2.08 -6.82
C ALA A 324 38.40 -2.78 -5.45
N PRO A 325 37.20 -2.88 -4.85
CA PRO A 325 37.06 -3.49 -3.54
C PRO A 325 37.32 -5.00 -3.62
N VAL A 326 37.81 -5.59 -2.53
CA VAL A 326 37.84 -7.04 -2.35
C VAL A 326 36.43 -7.49 -1.98
N LEU A 327 35.79 -8.28 -2.85
CA LEU A 327 34.44 -8.80 -2.63
C LEU A 327 34.53 -10.16 -1.94
N VAL A 328 33.92 -10.30 -0.76
CA VAL A 328 33.85 -11.56 0.00
C VAL A 328 32.46 -12.16 -0.14
N VAL A 329 32.37 -13.36 -0.69
CA VAL A 329 31.13 -14.13 -0.89
C VAL A 329 31.26 -15.49 -0.23
N ASP A 330 30.50 -15.66 0.85
CA ASP A 330 30.26 -16.97 1.46
C ASP A 330 29.01 -17.58 0.80
N LEU A 331 29.21 -18.61 -0.02
CA LEU A 331 28.17 -19.29 -0.78
C LEU A 331 27.18 -20.05 0.11
N ASP A 332 27.60 -20.46 1.31
CA ASP A 332 26.70 -21.14 2.25
C ASP A 332 25.77 -20.11 2.94
N ARG A 333 26.19 -18.84 3.01
CA ARG A 333 25.42 -17.74 3.62
C ARG A 333 24.69 -16.84 2.62
N THR A 334 25.19 -16.78 1.39
CA THR A 334 24.74 -15.88 0.34
C THR A 334 24.36 -16.68 -0.91
N PRO A 335 23.14 -17.23 -0.96
CA PRO A 335 22.67 -17.97 -2.13
C PRO A 335 22.60 -17.01 -3.31
N LEU A 336 23.28 -17.37 -4.41
CA LEU A 336 23.35 -16.56 -5.61
C LEU A 336 22.28 -17.01 -6.62
N GLU A 337 21.47 -16.07 -7.10
CA GLU A 337 20.65 -16.30 -8.28
C GLU A 337 21.54 -16.32 -9.55
N PRO A 338 21.14 -16.99 -10.63
CA PRO A 338 21.98 -17.13 -11.85
C PRO A 338 22.48 -15.80 -12.43
N ASP A 339 21.67 -14.75 -12.36
CA ASP A 339 22.05 -13.41 -12.80
C ASP A 339 23.18 -12.83 -11.92
N ALA A 340 23.12 -13.05 -10.60
CA ALA A 340 24.16 -12.63 -9.68
C ALA A 340 25.47 -13.39 -9.94
N GLU A 341 25.41 -14.70 -10.17
CA GLU A 341 26.57 -15.52 -10.53
C GLU A 341 27.25 -14.99 -11.80
N THR A 342 26.47 -14.77 -12.86
CA THR A 342 26.96 -14.25 -14.14
C THR A 342 27.65 -12.89 -13.98
N ARG A 343 27.08 -12.01 -13.15
CA ARG A 343 27.59 -10.65 -12.94
C ARG A 343 28.83 -10.64 -12.06
N VAL A 344 28.92 -11.53 -11.09
CA VAL A 344 30.14 -11.75 -10.29
C VAL A 344 31.27 -12.24 -11.20
N VAL A 345 31.02 -13.22 -12.08
CA VAL A 345 32.03 -13.69 -13.05
C VAL A 345 32.54 -12.55 -13.93
N ALA A 346 31.63 -11.81 -14.57
CA ALA A 346 32.01 -10.68 -15.43
C ALA A 346 32.78 -9.58 -14.67
N TRP A 347 32.42 -9.32 -13.40
CA TRP A 347 33.11 -8.35 -12.56
C TRP A 347 34.54 -8.80 -12.23
N VAL A 348 34.75 -10.07 -11.88
CA VAL A 348 36.09 -10.63 -11.66
C VAL A 348 36.91 -10.57 -12.94
N GLU A 349 36.37 -11.03 -14.07
CA GLU A 349 37.07 -11.02 -15.36
C GLU A 349 37.50 -9.61 -15.79
N SER A 350 36.77 -8.58 -15.35
CA SER A 350 37.12 -7.18 -15.60
C SER A 350 38.25 -6.63 -14.72
N GLY A 351 38.69 -7.36 -13.68
CA GLY A 351 39.77 -6.95 -12.77
C GLY A 351 39.41 -6.98 -11.28
N GLY A 352 38.26 -7.54 -10.92
CA GLY A 352 37.82 -7.62 -9.53
C GLY A 352 38.59 -8.68 -8.73
N VAL A 353 38.69 -8.47 -7.42
CA VAL A 353 39.23 -9.47 -6.48
C VAL A 353 38.09 -10.09 -5.70
N LEU A 354 37.87 -11.40 -5.89
CA LEU A 354 36.81 -12.16 -5.24
C LEU A 354 37.40 -13.15 -4.23
N VAL A 355 36.92 -13.11 -2.99
CA VAL A 355 37.15 -14.16 -1.98
C VAL A 355 35.86 -14.99 -1.89
N LEU A 356 35.95 -16.25 -2.29
CA LEU A 356 34.84 -17.18 -2.38
C LEU A 356 34.99 -18.29 -1.35
N ALA A 357 33.97 -18.52 -0.54
CA ALA A 357 33.94 -19.59 0.46
C ALA A 357 32.69 -20.46 0.31
N GLY A 358 32.77 -21.74 0.68
CA GLY A 358 31.63 -22.65 0.66
C GLY A 358 31.45 -23.40 -0.66
N THR A 359 30.35 -24.15 -0.79
CA THR A 359 30.28 -25.26 -1.79
C THR A 359 29.12 -25.20 -2.78
N THR A 360 28.26 -24.19 -2.70
CA THR A 360 26.90 -24.29 -3.25
C THR A 360 26.67 -23.74 -4.67
N SER A 361 27.71 -23.25 -5.38
CA SER A 361 27.53 -22.73 -6.75
C SER A 361 28.26 -23.58 -7.80
N GLN A 362 27.50 -24.32 -8.60
CA GLN A 362 28.03 -25.07 -9.75
C GLN A 362 28.57 -24.12 -10.84
N ALA A 363 27.91 -22.99 -11.07
CA ALA A 363 28.30 -22.04 -12.11
C ALA A 363 29.65 -21.39 -11.81
N LEU A 364 29.86 -20.90 -10.58
CA LEU A 364 31.14 -20.33 -10.16
C LEU A 364 32.23 -21.39 -10.06
N SER A 365 31.88 -22.59 -9.60
CA SER A 365 32.81 -23.74 -9.60
C SER A 365 33.30 -24.07 -11.00
N ASN A 366 32.41 -24.07 -12.00
CA ASN A 366 32.78 -24.30 -13.40
C ASN A 366 33.59 -23.13 -13.99
N ALA A 367 33.18 -21.88 -13.73
CA ALA A 367 33.84 -20.69 -14.25
C ALA A 367 35.27 -20.54 -13.74
N PHE A 368 35.50 -20.83 -12.45
CA PHE A 368 36.80 -20.65 -11.82
C PHE A 368 37.56 -21.97 -11.60
N GLY A 369 36.99 -23.12 -11.93
CA GLY A 369 37.63 -24.42 -11.70
C GLY A 369 37.84 -24.74 -10.22
N TYR A 370 36.98 -24.21 -9.34
CA TYR A 370 37.00 -24.47 -7.90
C TYR A 370 36.24 -25.76 -7.59
N ARG A 371 36.83 -26.61 -6.76
CA ARG A 371 36.18 -27.78 -6.17
C ARG A 371 36.50 -27.86 -4.69
N PRO A 372 35.50 -28.02 -3.81
CA PRO A 372 35.78 -28.38 -2.43
C PRO A 372 36.47 -29.75 -2.39
N GLY A 373 37.57 -29.83 -1.65
CA GLY A 373 38.30 -31.05 -1.37
C GLY A 373 37.59 -31.89 -0.30
N PRO A 374 38.08 -33.11 -0.01
CA PRO A 374 37.49 -33.97 1.02
C PRO A 374 37.45 -33.27 2.39
N ALA A 375 36.34 -33.48 3.10
CA ALA A 375 36.08 -32.89 4.41
C ALA A 375 36.97 -33.52 5.50
N ALA A 376 37.32 -32.69 6.50
CA ALA A 376 38.16 -32.93 7.67
C ALA A 376 39.65 -32.54 7.53
N LEU A 377 39.95 -31.29 7.92
CA LEU A 377 41.28 -30.91 8.42
C LEU A 377 41.16 -30.67 9.94
N ASP A 378 41.37 -31.70 10.76
CA ASP A 378 41.76 -31.50 12.17
C ASP A 378 43.27 -31.17 12.20
N ALA A 379 43.66 -30.12 11.48
CA ALA A 379 45.06 -29.78 11.31
C ALA A 379 45.45 -28.69 12.31
N THR A 380 46.14 -29.08 13.37
CA THR A 380 46.91 -28.15 14.21
C THR A 380 48.22 -27.80 13.51
N GLY A 381 48.17 -26.87 12.54
CA GLY A 381 49.39 -26.32 11.93
C GLY A 381 49.19 -25.74 10.52
N VAL A 382 49.51 -24.46 10.34
CA VAL A 382 49.74 -23.85 9.02
C VAL A 382 51.24 -23.71 8.85
N THR A 383 51.78 -24.45 7.88
CA THR A 383 53.23 -24.48 7.65
C THR A 383 53.71 -23.39 6.70
N ALA A 384 52.83 -22.79 5.90
CA ALA A 384 53.17 -21.62 5.09
C ALA A 384 51.94 -20.85 4.59
N ILE A 385 51.95 -19.54 4.80
CA ILE A 385 51.41 -18.59 3.83
C ILE A 385 52.60 -18.23 2.94
N ASP A 386 52.69 -18.81 1.75
CA ASP A 386 53.68 -18.38 0.75
C ASP A 386 53.12 -17.12 0.08
N GLY A 387 53.68 -15.96 0.44
CA GLY A 387 53.44 -14.72 -0.29
C GLY A 387 54.04 -14.83 -1.69
N LEU A 388 53.21 -15.17 -2.67
CA LEU A 388 53.59 -15.27 -4.08
C LEU A 388 53.39 -13.91 -4.76
N LEU A 389 54.46 -13.11 -4.77
CA LEU A 389 54.75 -12.24 -5.90
C LEU A 389 55.20 -13.15 -7.05
N SER A 390 54.37 -13.35 -8.07
CA SER A 390 54.89 -13.89 -9.34
C SER A 390 55.89 -12.88 -9.92
N PRO A 391 57.10 -13.30 -10.33
CA PRO A 391 57.99 -12.44 -11.09
C PRO A 391 57.37 -12.24 -12.47
N LEU A 392 57.20 -10.98 -12.87
CA LEU A 392 57.22 -10.65 -14.30
C LEU A 392 58.59 -11.09 -14.82
N GLU A 393 58.60 -11.91 -15.86
CA GLU A 393 59.82 -12.27 -16.60
C GLU A 393 60.59 -10.98 -16.91
N PRO A 394 61.88 -10.87 -16.53
CA PRO A 394 62.66 -9.71 -16.92
C PRO A 394 62.76 -9.71 -18.45
N PRO A 395 62.64 -8.54 -19.11
CA PRO A 395 62.93 -8.45 -20.53
C PRO A 395 64.38 -8.94 -20.75
N GLN A 396 64.55 -9.83 -21.73
CA GLN A 396 65.88 -10.21 -22.20
C GLN A 396 66.55 -8.95 -22.75
N LEU A 397 67.54 -8.45 -22.02
CA LEU A 397 68.45 -7.43 -22.51
C LEU A 397 69.78 -8.12 -22.77
N GLU A 398 70.21 -7.99 -24.01
CA GLU A 398 71.52 -8.41 -24.50
C GLU A 398 72.60 -7.67 -23.72
N ASP A 399 73.65 -8.42 -23.38
CA ASP A 399 74.81 -7.99 -22.61
C ASP A 399 75.53 -6.83 -23.32
N ASP A 400 75.79 -5.74 -22.59
CA ASP A 400 76.91 -4.85 -22.89
C ASP A 400 77.61 -4.50 -21.58
N ASP A 401 78.89 -4.89 -21.52
CA ASP A 401 79.83 -4.69 -20.44
C ASP A 401 80.12 -3.18 -20.23
N ASP A 402 80.14 -2.72 -18.97
CA ASP A 402 81.30 -2.02 -18.40
C ASP A 402 81.03 -1.57 -16.95
N GLU A 403 82.13 -1.54 -16.20
CA GLU A 403 82.28 -1.37 -14.75
C GLU A 403 81.52 -0.17 -14.14
N ASP A 404 80.63 -0.44 -13.17
CA ASP A 404 80.50 0.31 -11.91
C ASP A 404 79.35 -0.26 -11.05
N VAL A 405 79.68 -0.66 -9.81
CA VAL A 405 78.80 -1.29 -8.79
C VAL A 405 77.56 -1.96 -9.38
N ASP A 406 77.81 -3.15 -9.91
CA ASP A 406 76.90 -3.98 -10.66
C ASP A 406 75.45 -3.96 -10.12
N LEU A 407 74.56 -3.37 -10.93
CA LEU A 407 73.12 -3.34 -10.70
C LEU A 407 72.58 -4.77 -10.53
N ASP A 408 73.19 -5.78 -11.17
CA ASP A 408 72.85 -7.19 -10.97
C ASP A 408 73.16 -7.66 -9.54
N THR A 409 74.21 -7.16 -8.89
CA THR A 409 74.49 -7.45 -7.47
C THR A 409 73.50 -6.75 -6.50
N LEU A 410 73.08 -5.52 -6.80
CA LEU A 410 72.04 -4.82 -6.04
C LEU A 410 70.64 -5.43 -6.25
N VAL A 411 70.35 -5.87 -7.48
CA VAL A 411 69.11 -6.56 -7.86
C VAL A 411 69.07 -7.96 -7.26
N LYS A 412 70.18 -8.72 -7.27
CA LYS A 412 70.33 -10.00 -6.57
C LYS A 412 70.16 -9.84 -5.06
N ARG A 413 70.71 -8.78 -4.45
CA ARG A 413 70.45 -8.46 -3.03
C ARG A 413 69.01 -8.05 -2.77
N ALA A 414 68.38 -7.29 -3.66
CA ALA A 414 66.97 -6.93 -3.56
C ALA A 414 66.05 -8.15 -3.77
N HIS A 415 66.43 -9.09 -4.64
CA HIS A 415 65.77 -10.38 -4.84
C HIS A 415 65.94 -11.29 -3.62
N ALA A 416 67.16 -11.44 -3.09
CA ALA A 416 67.41 -12.21 -1.88
C ALA A 416 66.75 -11.58 -0.65
N ALA A 417 66.70 -10.25 -0.55
CA ALA A 417 65.95 -9.53 0.48
C ALA A 417 64.43 -9.64 0.28
N ARG A 418 63.94 -9.74 -0.95
CA ARG A 418 62.52 -10.04 -1.27
C ARG A 418 62.14 -11.49 -0.99
N GLU A 419 63.03 -12.44 -1.26
CA GLU A 419 62.87 -13.85 -0.89
C GLU A 419 62.96 -14.05 0.62
N ALA A 420 63.83 -13.32 1.32
CA ALA A 420 63.83 -13.24 2.78
C ALA A 420 62.59 -12.50 3.33
N ALA A 421 62.00 -11.58 2.56
CA ALA A 421 60.73 -10.93 2.86
C ALA A 421 59.50 -11.77 2.47
N ARG A 422 59.66 -12.97 1.88
CA ARG A 422 58.63 -14.03 1.92
C ARG A 422 58.48 -14.48 3.37
N ARG A 423 57.79 -13.65 4.16
CA ARG A 423 57.47 -13.95 5.55
C ARG A 423 56.51 -15.14 5.54
N ARG A 424 57.06 -16.35 5.66
CA ARG A 424 56.27 -17.52 6.00
C ARG A 424 55.63 -17.25 7.34
N PHE A 425 54.39 -16.80 7.32
CA PHE A 425 53.58 -16.75 8.52
C PHE A 425 53.30 -18.20 8.93
N ARG A 426 53.81 -18.58 10.11
CA ARG A 426 53.44 -19.82 10.78
C ARG A 426 52.34 -19.51 11.76
N GLY A 427 51.17 -20.11 11.57
CA GLY A 427 50.02 -19.95 12.44
C GLY A 427 49.26 -21.27 12.58
N ALA A 428 48.16 -21.24 13.32
CA ALA A 428 47.18 -22.32 13.31
C ALA A 428 45.94 -21.83 12.56
N VAL A 429 45.42 -22.66 11.65
CA VAL A 429 44.09 -22.48 11.06
C VAL A 429 43.26 -23.62 11.56
N HIS A 430 42.07 -23.29 11.99
CA HIS A 430 41.04 -24.26 12.22
C HIS A 430 39.88 -24.00 11.26
N GLY A 431 39.64 -24.95 10.37
CA GLY A 431 38.55 -24.92 9.40
C GLY A 431 38.20 -26.33 8.93
N SER A 432 37.08 -26.46 8.26
CA SER A 432 36.51 -27.73 7.83
C SER A 432 36.80 -28.00 6.34
N GLY A 433 38.02 -28.44 6.04
CA GLY A 433 38.34 -29.06 4.75
C GLY A 433 39.45 -28.37 3.96
N ALA A 434 39.66 -28.85 2.75
CA ALA A 434 40.66 -28.36 1.81
C ALA A 434 40.00 -27.87 0.53
N VAL A 435 40.70 -27.05 -0.24
CA VAL A 435 40.25 -26.58 -1.55
C VAL A 435 41.16 -27.11 -2.64
N ALA A 436 40.57 -27.50 -3.77
CA ALA A 436 41.29 -27.73 -5.02
C ALA A 436 40.82 -26.69 -6.06
N VAL A 437 41.78 -25.98 -6.66
CA VAL A 437 41.50 -25.04 -7.76
C VAL A 437 42.32 -25.46 -8.97
N GLU A 438 41.66 -25.78 -10.07
CA GLU A 438 42.32 -26.16 -11.32
C GLU A 438 43.12 -24.97 -11.87
N GLY A 439 44.44 -25.15 -11.98
CA GLY A 439 45.36 -24.07 -12.38
C GLY A 439 45.49 -22.95 -11.35
N GLY A 440 45.04 -23.17 -10.11
CA GLY A 440 45.20 -22.20 -9.01
C GLY A 440 46.52 -22.40 -8.26
N GLU A 441 47.10 -21.29 -7.83
CA GLU A 441 48.26 -21.25 -6.95
C GLU A 441 47.81 -21.31 -5.48
N PRO A 442 48.41 -22.16 -4.64
CA PRO A 442 48.08 -22.20 -3.21
C PRO A 442 48.55 -20.92 -2.51
N ILE A 443 47.66 -20.27 -1.75
CA ILE A 443 47.99 -19.10 -0.90
C ILE A 443 48.19 -19.53 0.55
N ILE A 444 47.32 -20.40 1.05
CA ILE A 444 47.38 -20.93 2.42
C ILE A 444 47.48 -22.44 2.31
N VAL A 445 48.60 -22.97 2.79
CA VAL A 445 48.82 -24.41 2.89
C VAL A 445 48.84 -24.81 4.36
N VAL A 446 47.94 -25.71 4.71
CA VAL A 446 47.76 -26.25 6.05
C VAL A 446 48.33 -27.67 6.06
N ALA A 447 49.21 -27.98 6.99
CA ALA A 447 49.74 -29.34 7.14
C ALA A 447 49.61 -29.79 8.59
N ALA A 448 49.26 -31.06 8.80
CA ALA A 448 49.26 -31.63 10.14
C ALA A 448 50.66 -31.49 10.78
N ALA A 449 50.70 -31.17 12.07
CA ALA A 449 51.92 -30.81 12.81
C ALA A 449 53.14 -31.68 12.45
N GLY A 450 54.05 -31.11 11.65
CA GLY A 450 55.37 -31.69 11.36
C GLY A 450 55.49 -32.60 10.14
N ASP A 451 54.41 -32.93 9.42
CA ASP A 451 54.49 -33.73 8.20
C ASP A 451 54.09 -32.94 6.95
N ALA A 452 55.09 -32.50 6.18
CA ALA A 452 54.89 -31.82 4.91
C ALA A 452 54.23 -32.70 3.83
N ARG A 453 54.19 -34.03 4.03
CA ARG A 453 53.55 -34.97 3.09
C ARG A 453 52.02 -34.93 3.14
N ASP A 454 51.46 -34.45 4.24
CA ASP A 454 50.01 -34.27 4.44
C ASP A 454 49.55 -32.82 4.26
N ALA A 455 50.37 -32.00 3.57
CA ALA A 455 50.02 -30.63 3.24
C ALA A 455 48.77 -30.57 2.34
N ARG A 456 47.79 -29.79 2.78
CA ARG A 456 46.50 -29.57 2.13
C ARG A 456 46.32 -28.08 1.90
N VAL A 457 45.83 -27.71 0.73
CA VAL A 457 45.58 -26.31 0.39
C VAL A 457 44.28 -25.88 1.05
N TYR A 458 44.33 -24.86 1.90
CA TYR A 458 43.15 -24.28 2.56
C TYR A 458 42.65 -23.04 1.83
N ALA A 459 43.54 -22.27 1.19
CA ALA A 459 43.13 -21.22 0.27
C ALA A 459 44.00 -21.24 -0.98
N ALA A 460 43.39 -21.06 -2.14
CA ALA A 460 44.08 -20.99 -3.43
C ALA A 460 43.62 -19.77 -4.22
N ALA A 461 44.57 -19.07 -4.84
CA ALA A 461 44.32 -17.98 -5.78
C ALA A 461 44.35 -18.51 -7.20
N LYS A 462 43.46 -18.01 -8.04
CA LYS A 462 43.50 -18.23 -9.47
C LYS A 462 43.26 -16.91 -10.21
N PRO A 463 44.10 -16.56 -11.20
CA PRO A 463 43.79 -15.46 -12.10
C PRO A 463 42.56 -15.82 -12.96
N ALA A 464 41.62 -14.88 -13.06
CA ALA A 464 40.41 -15.04 -13.87
C ALA A 464 40.16 -13.76 -14.67
N GLY A 465 40.40 -13.82 -15.98
CA GLY A 465 40.46 -12.63 -16.83
C GLY A 465 41.54 -11.67 -16.34
N LYS A 466 41.16 -10.43 -16.03
CA LYS A 466 42.04 -9.41 -15.44
C LYS A 466 42.08 -9.45 -13.91
N GLY A 467 41.20 -10.22 -13.27
CA GLY A 467 41.05 -10.25 -11.82
C GLY A 467 41.59 -11.51 -11.16
N VAL A 468 41.28 -11.68 -9.88
CA VAL A 468 41.76 -12.80 -9.06
C VAL A 468 40.61 -13.35 -8.23
N VAL A 469 40.49 -14.67 -8.20
CA VAL A 469 39.60 -15.39 -7.28
C VAL A 469 40.45 -16.10 -6.25
N VAL A 470 40.14 -15.91 -4.97
CA VAL A 470 40.65 -16.69 -3.87
C VAL A 470 39.54 -17.58 -3.34
N ALA A 471 39.74 -18.89 -3.42
CA ALA A 471 38.77 -19.86 -2.95
C ALA A 471 39.17 -20.44 -1.59
N LEU A 472 38.19 -20.59 -0.71
CA LEU A 472 38.26 -21.24 0.60
C LEU A 472 37.22 -22.37 0.67
N PRO A 473 37.49 -23.45 1.42
CA PRO A 473 36.59 -24.61 1.52
C PRO A 473 35.25 -24.27 2.18
N ASP A 474 35.26 -23.37 3.17
CA ASP A 474 34.11 -22.98 3.97
C ASP A 474 34.20 -21.52 4.41
N GLY A 475 33.07 -21.00 4.89
CA GLY A 475 32.95 -19.65 5.43
C GLY A 475 33.16 -19.55 6.95
N GLU A 476 33.71 -20.57 7.62
CA GLU A 476 33.82 -20.58 9.09
C GLU A 476 34.64 -19.38 9.59
N LEU A 477 35.70 -19.01 8.88
CA LEU A 477 36.54 -17.83 9.17
C LEU A 477 35.79 -16.49 9.13
N PHE A 478 34.63 -16.45 8.49
CA PHE A 478 33.79 -15.25 8.38
C PHE A 478 32.66 -15.23 9.42
N THR A 479 32.64 -16.21 10.33
CA THR A 479 31.69 -16.28 11.45
C THR A 479 32.32 -15.80 12.75
N ASN A 480 31.53 -15.20 13.64
CA ASN A 480 32.00 -14.72 14.94
C ASN A 480 32.66 -15.84 15.76
N VAL A 481 32.04 -17.02 15.82
CA VAL A 481 32.61 -18.16 16.57
C VAL A 481 33.81 -18.79 15.87
N GLY A 482 33.77 -18.96 14.55
CA GLY A 482 34.89 -19.54 13.80
C GLY A 482 36.13 -18.67 13.85
N LEU A 483 35.97 -17.35 13.72
CA LEU A 483 37.06 -16.39 13.86
C LEU A 483 37.61 -16.32 15.28
N SER A 484 36.84 -16.69 16.31
CA SER A 484 37.31 -16.70 17.71
C SER A 484 38.26 -17.84 18.04
N ARG A 485 38.48 -18.80 17.12
CA ARG A 485 39.41 -19.91 17.34
C ARG A 485 40.85 -19.38 17.29
N PRO A 486 41.75 -19.86 18.16
CA PRO A 486 43.14 -19.43 18.16
C PRO A 486 43.80 -19.56 16.78
N GLY A 487 44.44 -18.49 16.32
CA GLY A 487 45.19 -18.46 15.04
C GLY A 487 44.35 -18.09 13.81
N ASN A 488 43.03 -18.34 13.80
CA ASN A 488 42.13 -17.92 12.74
C ASN A 488 42.18 -16.40 12.47
N PRO A 489 42.20 -15.51 13.49
CA PRO A 489 42.33 -14.07 13.27
C PRO A 489 43.59 -13.68 12.50
N SER A 490 44.73 -14.27 12.86
CA SER A 490 46.01 -13.99 12.23
C SER A 490 46.04 -14.45 10.78
N VAL A 491 45.38 -15.56 10.47
CA VAL A 491 45.28 -16.06 9.10
C VAL A 491 44.42 -15.15 8.25
N VAL A 492 43.28 -14.70 8.77
CA VAL A 492 42.43 -13.71 8.10
C VAL A 492 43.21 -12.42 7.86
N ALA A 493 43.89 -11.89 8.87
CA ALA A 493 44.71 -10.69 8.73
C ALA A 493 45.81 -10.86 7.66
N ALA A 494 46.54 -11.98 7.68
CA ALA A 494 47.58 -12.27 6.70
C ALA A 494 47.01 -12.42 5.27
N LEU A 495 45.89 -13.12 5.11
CA LEU A 495 45.20 -13.28 3.82
C LEU A 495 44.81 -11.92 3.24
N PHE A 496 44.16 -11.07 4.02
CA PHE A 496 43.73 -9.76 3.53
C PHE A 496 44.91 -8.81 3.33
N THR A 497 45.98 -8.91 4.11
CA THR A 497 47.23 -8.15 3.86
C THR A 497 47.79 -8.48 2.47
N GLU A 498 47.86 -9.78 2.15
CA GLU A 498 48.35 -10.27 0.85
C GLU A 498 47.44 -9.80 -0.29
N LEU A 499 46.12 -9.94 -0.14
CA LEU A 499 45.14 -9.48 -1.13
C LEU A 499 45.23 -7.97 -1.41
N MET A 500 45.50 -7.18 -0.38
CA MET A 500 45.60 -5.72 -0.47
C MET A 500 46.95 -5.28 -1.04
N ALA A 501 48.00 -6.11 -0.90
CA ALA A 501 49.31 -5.87 -1.49
C ALA A 501 49.34 -6.18 -3.00
N ARG A 502 48.43 -7.01 -3.51
CA ARG A 502 48.41 -7.42 -4.92
C ARG A 502 47.99 -6.27 -5.87
N PRO A 503 48.75 -6.02 -6.95
CA PRO A 503 48.27 -5.12 -8.01
C PRO A 503 46.99 -5.73 -8.62
N ALA A 504 46.00 -4.88 -8.93
CA ALA A 504 44.74 -5.34 -9.53
C ALA A 504 44.93 -5.81 -10.98
N TYR A 505 46.08 -5.47 -11.59
CA TYR A 505 46.39 -5.81 -12.96
C TYR A 505 47.91 -6.01 -13.14
N PRO A 506 48.38 -7.15 -13.70
CA PRO A 506 49.81 -7.45 -13.84
C PRO A 506 50.52 -6.68 -14.97
N GLY A 507 49.87 -5.75 -15.68
CA GLY A 507 50.46 -5.02 -16.82
C GLY A 507 50.30 -3.50 -16.79
N GLY A 508 50.04 -2.90 -15.62
CA GLY A 508 49.90 -1.45 -15.49
C GLY A 508 51.25 -0.78 -15.29
N GLU A 509 51.84 -0.24 -16.36
CA GLU A 509 52.99 0.66 -16.27
C GLU A 509 52.59 1.93 -15.51
N GLY A 510 52.93 1.99 -14.23
CA GLY A 510 52.78 3.21 -13.44
C GLY A 510 52.60 2.91 -11.96
N ALA A 511 53.61 3.26 -11.18
CA ALA A 511 53.50 3.42 -9.73
C ALA A 511 52.53 4.56 -9.39
N ARG A 512 51.23 4.32 -9.58
CA ARG A 512 50.18 5.21 -9.09
C ARG A 512 49.97 4.92 -7.60
N VAL A 513 49.78 6.00 -6.86
CA VAL A 513 49.45 6.03 -5.43
C VAL A 513 48.42 4.95 -5.13
N ARG A 514 48.78 3.95 -4.31
CA ARG A 514 47.85 2.90 -3.85
C ARG A 514 46.66 3.58 -3.19
N GLN A 515 45.53 3.63 -3.89
CA GLN A 515 44.26 3.99 -3.27
C GLN A 515 43.87 2.88 -2.30
N GLU A 516 43.37 3.26 -1.12
CA GLU A 516 42.88 2.32 -0.12
C GLU A 516 41.73 1.50 -0.71
N ARG A 517 41.97 0.20 -0.94
CA ARG A 517 40.90 -0.72 -1.31
C ARG A 517 40.01 -1.00 -0.10
N ALA A 518 38.72 -1.14 -0.34
CA ALA A 518 37.78 -1.55 0.70
C ALA A 518 37.46 -3.04 0.59
N VAL A 519 37.12 -3.66 1.71
CA VAL A 519 36.54 -5.01 1.73
C VAL A 519 35.01 -4.89 1.73
N ARG A 520 34.36 -5.59 0.81
CA ARG A 520 32.89 -5.67 0.71
C ARG A 520 32.41 -7.07 1.01
N LEU A 521 31.63 -7.20 2.08
CA LEU A 521 31.02 -8.48 2.46
C LEU A 521 29.62 -8.61 1.86
N ALA A 522 29.41 -9.67 1.08
CA ALA A 522 28.10 -10.02 0.55
C ALA A 522 27.25 -10.74 1.61
N ARG A 523 26.00 -10.29 1.77
CA ARG A 523 25.02 -10.87 2.70
C ARG A 523 23.98 -11.68 1.96
N ALA A 524 23.21 -12.48 2.72
CA ALA A 524 22.13 -13.32 2.21
C ALA A 524 21.16 -12.64 1.23
N GLY A 525 20.88 -11.35 1.42
CA GLY A 525 20.01 -10.58 0.52
C GLY A 525 20.69 -10.07 -0.75
N ASP A 526 22.02 -9.99 -0.77
CA ASP A 526 22.78 -9.44 -1.89
C ASP A 526 22.88 -10.44 -3.05
N GLY A 527 22.81 -11.76 -2.77
CA GLY A 527 22.78 -12.80 -3.80
C GLY A 527 21.46 -12.90 -4.57
N ILE A 528 20.41 -12.23 -4.08
CA ILE A 528 19.07 -12.25 -4.68
C ILE A 528 18.95 -11.03 -5.59
N SER A 529 18.66 -11.25 -6.88
CA SER A 529 18.48 -10.16 -7.84
C SER A 529 17.32 -9.27 -7.40
N PRO A 530 17.40 -7.94 -7.57
CA PRO A 530 16.31 -7.08 -7.23
C PRO A 530 15.09 -7.44 -8.09
N PRO A 531 13.88 -7.44 -7.53
CA PRO A 531 12.67 -7.71 -8.30
C PRO A 531 12.57 -6.72 -9.47
N GLY A 532 12.50 -7.23 -10.70
CA GLY A 532 12.45 -6.40 -11.91
C GLY A 532 11.21 -5.49 -12.02
N ASN A 533 10.23 -5.65 -11.14
CA ASN A 533 9.07 -4.78 -11.03
C ASN A 533 8.50 -4.80 -9.58
N PRO A 534 7.72 -3.78 -9.18
CA PRO A 534 7.16 -3.70 -7.82
C PRO A 534 6.26 -4.90 -7.46
N PHE A 535 5.63 -5.55 -8.44
CA PHE A 535 4.77 -6.71 -8.21
C PHE A 535 5.57 -7.95 -7.81
N SER A 536 6.75 -8.16 -8.40
CA SER A 536 7.64 -9.26 -8.02
C SER A 536 8.27 -9.02 -6.64
N SER A 537 8.44 -7.77 -6.20
CA SER A 537 8.84 -7.44 -4.82
C SER A 537 7.78 -7.90 -3.81
N LEU A 538 6.51 -7.57 -4.08
CA LEU A 538 5.38 -7.96 -3.23
C LEU A 538 5.14 -9.47 -3.25
N ALA A 539 5.29 -10.12 -4.40
CA ALA A 539 5.20 -11.57 -4.52
C ALA A 539 6.30 -12.28 -3.70
N ARG A 540 7.56 -11.85 -3.83
CA ARG A 540 8.70 -12.38 -3.05
C ARG A 540 8.57 -12.12 -1.55
N ALA A 541 7.93 -11.03 -1.15
CA ALA A 541 7.61 -10.74 0.25
C ALA A 541 6.47 -11.64 0.81
N GLY A 542 5.95 -12.60 0.03
CA GLY A 542 4.83 -13.46 0.43
C GLY A 542 3.47 -12.75 0.42
N LEU A 543 3.43 -11.48 -0.01
CA LEU A 543 2.23 -10.64 -0.06
C LEU A 543 1.46 -10.80 -1.37
N GLY A 544 1.94 -11.61 -2.31
CA GLY A 544 1.28 -11.84 -3.60
C GLY A 544 -0.19 -12.27 -3.45
N LEU A 545 -0.47 -13.16 -2.48
CA LEU A 545 -1.83 -13.58 -2.17
C LEU A 545 -2.67 -12.43 -1.57
N GLY A 546 -2.07 -11.61 -0.69
CA GLY A 546 -2.72 -10.44 -0.08
C GLY A 546 -3.09 -9.38 -1.13
N MET A 547 -2.23 -9.16 -2.11
CA MET A 547 -2.48 -8.23 -3.21
C MET A 547 -3.62 -8.72 -4.13
N GLY A 548 -3.69 -10.03 -4.37
CA GLY A 548 -4.84 -10.64 -5.07
C GLY A 548 -6.16 -10.38 -4.33
N HIS A 549 -6.18 -10.57 -3.02
CA HIS A 549 -7.36 -10.25 -2.20
C HIS A 549 -7.71 -8.75 -2.24
N ALA A 550 -6.72 -7.86 -2.15
CA ALA A 550 -6.95 -6.43 -2.21
C ALA A 550 -7.53 -6.00 -3.57
N PHE A 551 -7.01 -6.55 -4.67
CA PHE A 551 -7.51 -6.28 -6.01
C PHE A 551 -8.96 -6.75 -6.18
N VAL A 552 -9.26 -7.97 -5.74
CA VAL A 552 -10.64 -8.50 -5.74
C VAL A 552 -11.55 -7.61 -4.88
N ALA A 553 -11.12 -7.22 -3.68
CA ALA A 553 -11.89 -6.32 -2.81
C ALA A 553 -12.16 -4.97 -3.48
N CYS A 554 -11.18 -4.38 -4.16
CA CYS A 554 -11.36 -3.16 -4.95
C CYS A 554 -12.36 -3.34 -6.10
N LEU A 555 -12.30 -4.45 -6.84
CA LEU A 555 -13.28 -4.76 -7.88
C LEU A 555 -14.70 -4.94 -7.30
N LEU A 556 -14.83 -5.64 -6.17
CA LEU A 556 -16.10 -5.80 -5.46
C LEU A 556 -16.64 -4.46 -4.99
N LEU A 557 -15.79 -3.60 -4.42
CA LEU A 557 -16.16 -2.26 -3.98
C LEU A 557 -16.61 -1.40 -5.16
N PHE A 558 -15.86 -1.42 -6.25
CA PHE A 558 -16.17 -0.68 -7.48
C PHE A 558 -17.49 -1.17 -8.09
N ALA A 559 -17.73 -2.48 -8.14
CA ALA A 559 -18.98 -3.05 -8.62
C ALA A 559 -20.16 -2.71 -7.70
N ALA A 560 -19.98 -2.79 -6.37
CA ALA A 560 -21.01 -2.45 -5.39
C ALA A 560 -21.35 -0.95 -5.41
N TYR A 561 -20.34 -0.10 -5.54
CA TYR A 561 -20.51 1.36 -5.62
C TYR A 561 -21.10 1.78 -6.97
N GLY A 562 -20.51 1.29 -8.06
CA GLY A 562 -20.93 1.54 -9.43
C GLY A 562 -22.36 1.09 -9.68
N SER A 563 -22.77 -0.11 -9.22
CA SER A 563 -24.15 -0.58 -9.38
C SER A 563 -25.17 0.22 -8.57
N ARG A 564 -24.78 0.83 -7.44
CA ARG A 564 -25.66 1.73 -6.68
C ARG A 564 -25.83 3.07 -7.39
N HIS A 565 -24.77 3.61 -8.00
CA HIS A 565 -24.79 4.92 -8.66
C HIS A 565 -25.28 4.87 -10.11
N ALA A 566 -25.15 3.71 -10.78
CA ALA A 566 -25.65 3.49 -12.13
C ALA A 566 -27.13 3.05 -12.16
N ARG A 567 -27.85 3.08 -11.02
CA ARG A 567 -29.30 2.83 -11.03
C ARG A 567 -29.96 3.87 -11.93
N PRO A 568 -30.63 3.47 -13.02
CA PRO A 568 -31.35 4.41 -13.86
C PRO A 568 -32.36 5.16 -13.00
N ARG A 569 -32.37 6.49 -13.08
CA ARG A 569 -33.40 7.30 -12.42
C ARG A 569 -34.77 6.75 -12.88
N PRO A 570 -35.65 6.33 -11.98
CA PRO A 570 -36.98 5.84 -12.37
C PRO A 570 -37.67 6.93 -13.17
N ALA A 571 -38.28 6.57 -14.29
CA ALA A 571 -39.03 7.51 -15.10
C ALA A 571 -40.06 8.24 -14.21
N PRO A 572 -40.19 9.57 -14.33
CA PRO A 572 -41.13 10.33 -13.51
C PRO A 572 -42.56 9.78 -13.72
N PRO A 573 -43.41 9.78 -12.67
CA PRO A 573 -44.79 9.33 -12.82
C PRO A 573 -45.50 10.19 -13.88
N PRO A 574 -46.44 9.61 -14.65
CA PRO A 574 -47.16 10.33 -15.68
C PRO A 574 -47.85 11.58 -15.07
N ALA A 575 -47.59 12.74 -15.66
CA ALA A 575 -47.90 14.07 -15.10
C ALA A 575 -49.34 14.25 -14.58
N ARG A 576 -50.31 13.52 -15.15
CA ARG A 576 -51.72 13.56 -14.74
C ARG A 576 -51.95 13.03 -13.32
N ARG A 577 -51.20 12.01 -12.88
CA ARG A 577 -51.37 11.40 -11.55
C ARG A 577 -50.79 12.27 -10.43
N ALA A 578 -49.65 12.92 -10.70
CA ALA A 578 -49.01 13.84 -9.76
C ALA A 578 -49.87 15.09 -9.47
N PHE A 579 -50.57 15.63 -10.49
CA PHE A 579 -51.47 16.77 -10.31
C PHE A 579 -52.71 16.40 -9.49
N SER A 580 -53.36 15.27 -9.75
CA SER A 580 -54.54 14.87 -8.98
C SER A 580 -54.21 14.60 -7.51
N GLU A 581 -53.07 13.98 -7.22
CA GLU A 581 -52.59 13.76 -5.86
C GLU A 581 -52.29 15.08 -5.14
N HIS A 582 -51.64 16.03 -5.81
CA HIS A 582 -51.39 17.36 -5.26
C HIS A 582 -52.70 18.13 -4.96
N ILE A 583 -53.67 18.11 -5.87
CA ILE A 583 -54.98 18.76 -5.66
C ILE A 583 -55.75 18.11 -4.50
N LEU A 584 -55.72 16.77 -4.38
CA LEU A 584 -56.35 16.06 -3.26
C LEU A 584 -55.67 16.39 -1.92
N ALA A 585 -54.34 16.47 -1.90
CA ALA A 585 -53.58 16.85 -0.70
C ALA A 585 -53.88 18.29 -0.27
N THR A 586 -53.91 19.22 -1.21
CA THR A 586 -54.28 20.62 -0.98
C THR A 586 -55.73 20.74 -0.50
N GLY A 587 -56.66 19.95 -1.06
CA GLY A 587 -58.04 19.88 -0.58
C GLY A 587 -58.15 19.35 0.86
N ALA A 588 -57.40 18.30 1.20
CA ALA A 588 -57.34 17.76 2.56
C ALA A 588 -56.71 18.74 3.56
N PHE A 589 -55.80 19.60 3.11
CA PHE A 589 -55.21 20.67 3.92
C PHE A 589 -56.24 21.75 4.25
N TYR A 590 -57.00 22.24 3.26
CA TYR A 590 -58.07 23.22 3.50
C TYR A 590 -59.20 22.66 4.39
N ALA A 591 -59.51 21.37 4.26
CA ALA A 591 -60.47 20.70 5.13
C ALA A 591 -60.00 20.69 6.60
N ARG A 592 -58.72 20.43 6.87
CA ARG A 592 -58.16 20.46 8.23
C ARG A 592 -58.13 21.84 8.87
N LEU A 593 -57.93 22.89 8.06
CA LEU A 593 -57.93 24.27 8.55
C LEU A 593 -59.34 24.83 8.80
N ALA A 594 -60.41 24.07 8.51
CA ALA A 594 -61.80 24.49 8.64
C ALA A 594 -62.09 25.84 7.94
N ARG A 595 -61.49 26.08 6.76
CA ARG A 595 -61.67 27.31 5.96
C ARG A 595 -62.44 27.08 4.65
N PRO A 596 -63.71 26.63 4.70
CA PRO A 596 -64.48 26.33 3.49
C PRO A 596 -64.80 27.59 2.67
N ALA A 597 -64.84 28.77 3.30
CA ALA A 597 -64.99 30.07 2.64
C ALA A 597 -63.83 30.35 1.66
N HIS A 598 -62.59 30.08 2.07
CA HIS A 598 -61.43 30.29 1.20
C HIS A 598 -61.45 29.35 -0.01
N ALA A 599 -61.82 28.09 0.18
CA ALA A 599 -61.95 27.12 -0.91
C ALA A 599 -63.04 27.53 -1.93
N LEU A 600 -64.19 28.01 -1.44
CA LEU A 600 -65.27 28.51 -2.30
C LEU A 600 -64.84 29.78 -3.07
N ALA A 601 -64.20 30.75 -2.42
CA ALA A 601 -63.73 31.97 -3.06
C ALA A 601 -62.73 31.70 -4.19
N VAL A 602 -61.73 30.83 -3.94
CA VAL A 602 -60.72 30.46 -4.94
C VAL A 602 -61.36 29.72 -6.12
N PHE A 603 -62.27 28.78 -5.85
CA PHE A 603 -62.96 28.04 -6.91
C PHE A 603 -63.91 28.92 -7.71
N ALA A 604 -64.65 29.83 -7.08
CA ALA A 604 -65.55 30.77 -7.75
C ALA A 604 -64.79 31.65 -8.74
N ARG A 605 -63.62 32.19 -8.34
CA ARG A 605 -62.75 32.97 -9.23
C ARG A 605 -62.17 32.15 -10.37
N PHE A 606 -61.79 30.89 -10.10
CA PHE A 606 -61.37 29.96 -11.15
C PHE A 606 -62.50 29.68 -12.16
N ALA A 607 -63.70 29.38 -11.66
CA ALA A 607 -64.88 29.12 -12.47
C ALA A 607 -65.23 30.33 -13.33
N GLU A 608 -65.15 31.54 -12.79
CA GLU A 608 -65.38 32.79 -13.52
C GLU A 608 -64.41 32.93 -14.69
N LEU A 609 -63.11 32.80 -14.44
CA LEU A 609 -62.09 32.90 -15.47
C LEU A 609 -62.26 31.84 -16.57
N ARG A 610 -62.68 30.63 -16.21
CA ARG A 610 -62.93 29.55 -17.18
C ARG A 610 -64.19 29.76 -17.99
N LEU A 611 -65.30 30.09 -17.35
CA LEU A 611 -66.57 30.33 -18.05
C LEU A 611 -66.46 31.55 -18.96
N ARG A 612 -65.82 32.65 -18.54
CA ARG A 612 -65.58 33.83 -19.40
C ARG A 612 -64.85 33.48 -20.71
N ARG A 613 -63.92 32.52 -20.68
CA ARG A 613 -63.21 32.05 -21.88
C ARG A 613 -64.06 31.14 -22.77
N SER A 614 -65.07 30.50 -22.20
CA SER A 614 -65.93 29.54 -22.89
C SER A 614 -67.28 30.13 -23.32
N LEU A 615 -67.56 31.39 -22.98
CA LEU A 615 -68.76 32.09 -23.41
C LEU A 615 -68.76 32.25 -24.95
N PRO A 616 -69.91 32.02 -25.61
CA PRO A 616 -70.10 32.38 -27.02
C PRO A 616 -69.82 33.87 -27.25
N ARG A 617 -69.33 34.22 -28.46
CA ARG A 617 -69.11 35.62 -28.83
C ARG A 617 -70.42 36.41 -28.69
N GLY A 618 -70.41 37.46 -27.88
CA GLY A 618 -71.58 38.31 -27.60
C GLY A 618 -72.35 37.97 -26.31
N ALA A 619 -72.07 36.83 -25.67
CA ALA A 619 -72.63 36.51 -24.35
C ALA A 619 -71.72 37.07 -23.24
N THR A 620 -72.28 37.91 -22.38
CA THR A 620 -71.57 38.48 -21.21
C THR A 620 -72.06 37.93 -19.88
N ASP A 621 -73.27 37.34 -19.85
CA ASP A 621 -73.90 36.87 -18.63
C ASP A 621 -73.62 35.39 -18.33
N ILE A 622 -72.79 35.15 -17.31
CA ILE A 622 -72.38 33.82 -16.86
C ILE A 622 -73.57 33.03 -16.26
N PRO A 623 -74.40 33.59 -15.36
CA PRO A 623 -75.63 32.97 -14.90
C PRO A 623 -76.54 32.42 -16.01
N SER A 624 -76.86 33.23 -17.03
CA SER A 624 -77.68 32.76 -18.16
C SER A 624 -77.01 31.64 -18.94
N PHE A 625 -75.69 31.71 -19.13
CA PHE A 625 -74.93 30.65 -19.78
C PHE A 625 -74.97 29.33 -18.97
N LEU A 626 -74.79 29.42 -17.64
CA LEU A 626 -74.91 28.27 -16.75
C LEU A 626 -76.33 27.68 -16.79
N ALA A 627 -77.37 28.51 -16.74
CA ALA A 627 -78.76 28.08 -16.80
C ALA A 627 -79.07 27.33 -18.10
N ALA A 628 -78.66 27.90 -19.24
CA ALA A 628 -78.85 27.29 -20.56
C ALA A 628 -78.14 25.93 -20.67
N ARG A 629 -76.91 25.83 -20.18
CA ARG A 629 -76.11 24.60 -20.25
C ARG A 629 -76.58 23.50 -19.30
N THR A 630 -77.02 23.88 -18.10
CA THR A 630 -77.44 22.92 -17.05
C THR A 630 -78.92 22.60 -17.10
N ARG A 631 -79.71 23.30 -17.92
CA ARG A 631 -81.19 23.30 -17.91
C ARG A 631 -81.79 23.64 -16.54
N ALA A 632 -81.05 24.37 -15.71
CA ALA A 632 -81.54 24.88 -14.45
C ALA A 632 -82.38 26.15 -14.67
N ALA A 633 -83.27 26.46 -13.72
CA ALA A 633 -84.00 27.72 -13.73
C ALA A 633 -83.01 28.91 -13.72
N PRO A 634 -83.20 29.97 -14.53
CA PRO A 634 -82.30 31.12 -14.59
C PRO A 634 -82.04 31.74 -13.21
N ALA A 635 -83.10 31.98 -12.43
CA ALA A 635 -83.02 32.53 -11.09
C ALA A 635 -82.18 31.67 -10.12
N ALA A 636 -82.21 30.34 -10.28
CA ALA A 636 -81.41 29.43 -9.44
C ALA A 636 -79.92 29.48 -9.79
N SER A 637 -79.58 29.66 -11.07
CA SER A 637 -78.20 29.82 -11.51
C SER A 637 -77.62 31.17 -11.12
N GLU A 638 -78.43 32.23 -11.19
CA GLU A 638 -78.08 33.57 -10.72
C GLU A 638 -77.82 33.60 -9.22
N ALA A 639 -78.73 33.04 -8.41
CA ALA A 639 -78.56 32.95 -6.96
C ALA A 639 -77.32 32.14 -6.55
N LEU A 640 -77.06 31.01 -7.23
CA LEU A 640 -75.87 30.19 -6.99
C LEU A 640 -74.58 30.94 -7.33
N TRP A 641 -74.57 31.65 -8.46
CA TRP A 641 -73.41 32.43 -8.92
C TRP A 641 -73.13 33.62 -8.00
N ALA A 642 -74.16 34.39 -7.66
CA ALA A 642 -74.05 35.52 -6.73
C ALA A 642 -73.57 35.06 -5.35
N ARG A 643 -74.12 33.96 -4.82
CA ARG A 643 -73.68 33.40 -3.53
C ARG A 643 -72.21 33.00 -3.54
N ALA A 644 -71.72 32.44 -4.64
CA ALA A 644 -70.33 32.01 -4.76
C ALA A 644 -69.35 33.18 -4.87
N LEU A 645 -69.70 34.23 -5.61
CA LEU A 645 -68.86 35.43 -5.76
C LEU A 645 -68.88 36.35 -4.54
N ALA A 646 -69.92 36.31 -3.73
CA ALA A 646 -70.02 37.10 -2.50
C ALA A 646 -69.06 36.64 -1.37
N VAL A 647 -68.30 35.55 -1.57
CA VAL A 647 -67.35 35.05 -0.56
C VAL A 647 -66.00 35.73 -0.72
N GLU A 648 -65.70 36.67 0.18
CA GLU A 648 -64.38 37.27 0.28
C GLU A 648 -63.36 36.34 0.95
N GLN A 649 -62.09 36.48 0.58
CA GLN A 649 -61.00 35.71 1.19
C GLN A 649 -60.82 36.15 2.65
N GLY A 650 -61.17 35.27 3.59
CA GLY A 650 -61.04 35.53 5.03
C GLY A 650 -62.35 35.84 5.76
N ALA A 651 -63.48 35.89 5.05
CA ALA A 651 -64.80 36.04 5.66
C ALA A 651 -65.15 34.86 6.58
N ALA A 652 -65.92 35.13 7.64
CA ALA A 652 -66.44 34.10 8.53
C ALA A 652 -67.33 33.11 7.76
N PRO A 653 -67.19 31.78 7.99
CA PRO A 653 -67.99 30.79 7.29
C PRO A 653 -69.46 30.86 7.72
N ARG A 654 -70.37 30.77 6.74
CA ARG A 654 -71.82 30.70 6.92
C ARG A 654 -72.33 29.26 7.04
N GLY A 655 -71.49 28.27 6.79
CA GLY A 655 -71.77 26.83 6.96
C GLY A 655 -72.33 26.14 5.70
N ASP A 656 -72.75 26.90 4.69
CA ASP A 656 -73.28 26.39 3.41
C ASP A 656 -72.21 26.30 2.30
N GLU A 657 -70.98 26.76 2.55
CA GLU A 657 -69.94 26.93 1.53
C GLU A 657 -69.62 25.65 0.75
N LEU A 658 -69.57 24.49 1.42
CA LEU A 658 -69.28 23.22 0.76
C LEU A 658 -70.44 22.76 -0.14
N ALA A 659 -71.68 23.07 0.24
CA ALA A 659 -72.85 22.76 -0.58
C ALA A 659 -72.89 23.65 -1.83
N VAL A 660 -72.60 24.95 -1.67
CA VAL A 660 -72.48 25.92 -2.77
C VAL A 660 -71.34 25.52 -3.70
N LEU A 661 -70.15 25.19 -3.18
CA LEU A 661 -69.00 24.74 -3.95
C LEU A 661 -69.33 23.50 -4.79
N ARG A 662 -70.02 22.51 -4.21
CA ARG A 662 -70.40 21.27 -4.90
C ARG A 662 -71.37 21.55 -6.04
N LYS A 663 -72.41 22.36 -5.79
CA LYS A 663 -73.39 22.75 -6.81
C LYS A 663 -72.72 23.54 -7.93
N LEU A 664 -71.90 24.53 -7.59
CA LEU A 664 -71.17 25.35 -8.55
C LEU A 664 -70.24 24.50 -9.43
N ARG A 665 -69.48 23.57 -8.83
CA ARG A 665 -68.61 22.66 -9.57
C ARG A 665 -69.38 21.81 -10.57
N ALA A 666 -70.54 21.27 -10.18
CA ALA A 666 -71.38 20.48 -11.07
C ALA A 666 -71.90 21.33 -12.24
N SER A 667 -72.37 22.55 -11.97
CA SER A 667 -72.85 23.48 -13.00
C SER A 667 -71.73 23.88 -13.97
N VAL A 668 -70.53 24.18 -13.48
CA VAL A 668 -69.37 24.52 -14.32
C VAL A 668 -68.95 23.33 -15.19
N ALA A 669 -68.90 22.12 -14.62
CA ALA A 669 -68.53 20.92 -15.36
C ALA A 669 -69.52 20.62 -16.49
N ALA A 670 -70.82 20.74 -16.24
CA ALA A 670 -71.86 20.60 -17.25
C ALA A 670 -71.78 21.69 -18.33
N ALA A 671 -71.45 22.94 -17.94
CA ALA A 671 -71.31 24.04 -18.88
C ALA A 671 -70.08 23.94 -19.79
N LEU A 672 -69.01 23.29 -19.34
CA LEU A 672 -67.77 23.10 -20.09
C LEU A 672 -67.73 21.77 -20.85
N ALA A 673 -68.72 20.90 -20.69
CA ALA A 673 -68.80 19.64 -21.44
C ALA A 673 -69.03 19.94 -22.94
N PRO A 674 -68.32 19.25 -23.86
CA PRO A 674 -68.52 19.45 -25.29
C PRO A 674 -69.94 19.05 -25.69
N ASP A 675 -70.56 19.82 -26.59
CA ASP A 675 -71.89 19.51 -27.13
C ASP A 675 -71.83 18.21 -27.94
N VAL A 676 -72.35 17.13 -27.35
CA VAL A 676 -72.39 15.79 -27.97
C VAL A 676 -73.14 15.80 -29.33
N LYS A 677 -73.94 16.83 -29.61
CA LYS A 677 -74.75 16.92 -30.84
C LYS A 677 -74.04 17.45 -32.08
N THR A 678 -72.85 18.04 -31.99
CA THR A 678 -72.14 18.58 -33.19
C THR A 678 -71.08 17.63 -33.77
N SER A 679 -70.77 16.51 -33.11
CA SER A 679 -69.78 15.54 -33.61
C SER A 679 -70.33 14.52 -34.61
N ALA A 680 -71.66 14.43 -34.81
CA ALA A 680 -72.27 13.45 -35.70
C ALA A 680 -72.43 13.91 -37.17
N ALA A 681 -72.10 15.17 -37.49
CA ALA A 681 -72.37 15.77 -38.82
C ALA A 681 -71.14 15.92 -39.74
N ALA A 682 -69.96 15.38 -39.36
CA ALA A 682 -68.72 15.60 -40.11
C ALA A 682 -67.90 14.32 -40.37
N ALA A 683 -68.56 13.24 -40.78
CA ALA A 683 -67.88 12.10 -41.41
C ALA A 683 -68.12 12.16 -42.93
N PRO A 684 -67.12 12.51 -43.77
CA PRO A 684 -67.27 12.40 -45.21
C PRO A 684 -67.34 10.92 -45.62
N SER A 685 -68.35 10.58 -46.43
CA SER A 685 -68.46 9.26 -47.07
C SER A 685 -67.23 9.01 -47.93
N LYS A 686 -66.50 7.93 -47.65
CA LYS A 686 -65.48 7.42 -48.57
C LYS A 686 -66.17 6.52 -49.59
N ASP A 687 -66.22 6.97 -50.84
CA ASP A 687 -66.42 6.12 -51.99
C ASP A 687 -65.24 5.12 -52.12
N PRO A 688 -65.49 3.90 -52.62
CA PRO A 688 -64.45 2.92 -52.90
C PRO A 688 -64.03 2.97 -54.38
N THR A 689 -62.78 3.32 -54.63
CA THR A 689 -62.02 2.87 -55.82
C THR A 689 -60.60 2.50 -55.43
#